data_AF-B9WG58-F1
#
_entry.id   AF-B9WG58-F1
#
_cell.length_a   1.000
_cell.length_b   1.000
_cell.length_c   1.000
_cell.angle_alpha   90.00
_cell.angle_beta   90.00
_cell.angle_gamma   90.00
#
_symmetry.space_group_name_H-M   'P 1'
#
loop_
_entity.id
_entity.type
_entity.pdbx_description
1 polymer ?
#
loop_
_entity_poly.entity_id
_entity_poly.type
_entity_poly.pdbx_seq_one_letter_code
_entity_poly.pdbx_strand_id
1 'polypeptide(L)'
;MPIDLVTYDQNTSIEVQFAQALERFQLNKSNTSLTSPPPPFNFLQKFKSIAATQALQLGEELQSKNDTDNVLREQFENWNLETKLWILVEELYSFRLSNPEENIEIHEYSSLSLKQENYLSTHPKLKELLIIINWIQQTTNNSNLNVSGDYDTNIEQTKWQNTKIAIETKEVNSLLNNKGVDNIVDKLDIDAPLRTNSIIDPKDQLIDSENYAIIYKLLLNGKIQEAIDYANNTGNFALALILVGGAQDYIDPVLDGIKDSNISVASGIKHKLLWKETVYKLSQQKGLNDYERLIYNYLSGGDISENLKASRNSWEESLLLYAYQLLSYKLQSFILENSNEESLSLAISIPKPQSDSIEEILNILSNANSEVSLESRNPLRIISGAIMIDKVESLIDNINQDLVNNNNNNNENILRILVHLSIFIAIIKPWGNDQSENLTTIITLYISMLSETNKSELIPVYLSFIPDEKDARETYSIILSSITDKEQQTKQLQAAKKLTQPFISVNNNEGDDVDIDVDTDMVIVEDDDNKLINVLRRTVERVMIETAPNYERQQNDPVIVKDDELSVDEIDFKLYRSVEWFYENQMYEDAIKATIVVIRRFLINGKLASLKKFAKENNFKQLISNYDIETVGEDDQQQQQQQQDEKKEERVTDDTKQELIEYTNFIEGLELIDDWKLFINQGHPFKGTSVDSSLEKTEKVLKNILQNWLLELNTNRDDDLNPPIVQQFRILYIPYLIIELLTIYENARAQNWKYIKQAYQLINEVADDQSNDYLNCFIKSGRIKEFMAKCGELSIIACEHGITGIFGGTTKGKESI
;
A
#
# COMPACT_ATOMS: atom_id res chain seq x y z
N MET A 1 -2.93 14.52 26.06
CA MET A 1 -3.96 13.46 26.01
C MET A 1 -3.26 12.16 25.66
N PRO A 2 -3.57 11.02 26.30
CA PRO A 2 -3.06 9.75 25.82
C PRO A 2 -3.67 9.51 24.44
N ILE A 3 -2.80 9.41 23.44
CA ILE A 3 -3.17 8.99 22.08
C ILE A 3 -3.74 7.59 22.23
N ASP A 4 -5.00 7.39 21.86
CA ASP A 4 -5.61 6.06 21.80
C ASP A 4 -4.78 5.18 20.87
N LEU A 5 -3.89 4.39 21.48
CA LEU A 5 -3.21 3.27 20.87
C LEU A 5 -4.30 2.27 20.52
N VAL A 6 -4.73 2.27 19.25
CA VAL A 6 -5.61 1.22 18.75
C VAL A 6 -5.01 -0.12 19.12
N THR A 7 -5.83 -0.92 19.79
CA THR A 7 -5.51 -2.26 20.29
C THR A 7 -4.84 -3.09 19.20
N TYR A 8 -3.65 -3.57 19.52
CA TYR A 8 -2.76 -4.36 18.69
C TYR A 8 -3.37 -5.75 18.42
N ASP A 9 -3.66 -6.09 17.16
CA ASP A 9 -4.15 -7.42 16.79
C ASP A 9 -3.02 -8.24 16.15
N GLN A 10 -2.48 -9.18 16.94
CA GLN A 10 -1.39 -10.10 16.56
C GLN A 10 -1.75 -11.03 15.39
N ASN A 11 -3.03 -11.12 15.00
CA ASN A 11 -3.49 -11.98 13.90
C ASN A 11 -3.57 -11.28 12.54
N THR A 12 -3.21 -10.00 12.45
CA THR A 12 -3.28 -9.23 11.19
C THR A 12 -1.95 -9.22 10.44
N SER A 13 -2.00 -9.50 9.13
CA SER A 13 -0.83 -9.47 8.23
C SER A 13 -0.10 -8.13 8.32
N ILE A 14 1.23 -8.14 8.20
CA ILE A 14 2.08 -6.94 8.28
C ILE A 14 1.61 -5.83 7.32
N GLU A 15 1.27 -6.17 6.08
CA GLU A 15 0.83 -5.24 5.06
C GLU A 15 -0.50 -4.57 5.42
N VAL A 16 -1.37 -5.27 6.15
CA VAL A 16 -2.61 -4.70 6.70
C VAL A 16 -2.26 -3.64 7.75
N GLN A 17 -1.28 -3.92 8.61
CA GLN A 17 -0.87 -2.97 9.66
C GLN A 17 -0.26 -1.68 9.07
N PHE A 18 0.58 -1.81 8.04
CA PHE A 18 1.12 -0.66 7.31
C PHE A 18 0.02 0.12 6.58
N ALA A 19 -0.90 -0.57 5.89
CA ALA A 19 -2.02 0.06 5.21
C ALA A 19 -2.96 0.80 6.20
N GLN A 20 -3.25 0.22 7.36
CA GLN A 20 -4.07 0.86 8.40
C GLN A 20 -3.45 2.16 8.93
N ALA A 21 -2.12 2.23 9.02
CA ALA A 21 -1.44 3.46 9.43
C ALA A 21 -1.63 4.58 8.39
N LEU A 22 -1.57 4.24 7.09
CA LEU A 22 -1.83 5.17 6.00
C LEU A 22 -3.32 5.54 5.88
N GLU A 23 -4.23 4.58 6.03
CA GLU A 23 -5.68 4.77 6.03
C GLU A 23 -6.08 5.79 7.10
N ARG A 24 -5.60 5.62 8.35
CA ARG A 24 -5.86 6.59 9.42
C ARG A 24 -5.31 7.98 9.13
N PHE A 25 -4.17 8.07 8.47
CA PHE A 25 -3.62 9.36 8.06
C PHE A 25 -4.54 10.05 7.05
N GLN A 26 -5.04 9.33 6.05
CA GLN A 26 -5.99 9.87 5.06
C GLN A 26 -7.32 10.28 5.70
N LEU A 27 -7.89 9.43 6.57
CA LEU A 27 -9.13 9.73 7.29
C LEU A 27 -9.01 10.96 8.21
N ASN A 28 -7.84 11.17 8.82
CA ASN A 28 -7.61 12.36 9.65
C ASN A 28 -7.36 13.61 8.80
N LYS A 29 -6.84 13.48 7.59
CA LYS A 29 -6.67 14.59 6.65
C LYS A 29 -8.01 15.12 6.13
N SER A 30 -8.99 14.25 5.91
CA SER A 30 -10.34 14.63 5.47
C SER A 30 -11.22 15.21 6.59
N ASN A 31 -10.81 15.12 7.85
CA ASN A 31 -11.56 15.68 8.97
C ASN A 31 -11.33 17.20 9.11
N THR A 32 -12.28 17.99 8.59
CA THR A 32 -12.30 19.45 8.61
C THR A 32 -12.38 20.07 10.02
N SER A 33 -12.58 19.26 11.06
CA SER A 33 -12.61 19.70 12.47
C SER A 33 -11.21 19.96 13.06
N LEU A 34 -10.15 19.53 12.39
CA LEU A 34 -8.77 19.71 12.83
C LEU A 34 -8.20 21.02 12.26
N THR A 35 -7.75 21.92 13.13
CA THR A 35 -7.16 23.23 12.77
C THR A 35 -5.83 23.13 12.01
N SER A 36 -5.26 21.92 11.90
CA SER A 36 -4.07 21.61 11.10
C SER A 36 -4.04 20.12 10.72
N PRO A 37 -3.56 19.76 9.52
CA PRO A 37 -3.42 18.36 9.11
C PRO A 37 -2.49 17.61 10.08
N PRO A 38 -2.72 16.30 10.34
CA PRO A 38 -1.87 15.53 11.23
C PRO A 38 -0.43 15.55 10.73
N PRO A 39 0.58 15.68 11.62
CA PRO A 39 1.97 15.71 11.19
C PRO A 39 2.32 14.39 10.46
N PRO A 40 3.01 14.47 9.31
CA PRO A 40 3.41 13.30 8.51
C PRO A 40 4.18 12.23 9.29
N PHE A 41 4.82 12.61 10.39
CA PHE A 41 5.58 11.70 11.25
C PHE A 41 4.73 10.72 12.08
N ASN A 42 3.41 10.94 12.21
CA ASN A 42 2.56 10.07 13.03
C ASN A 42 2.45 8.64 12.51
N PHE A 43 2.32 8.45 11.19
CA PHE A 43 2.27 7.09 10.62
C PHE A 43 3.68 6.45 10.55
N LEU A 44 4.74 7.26 10.45
CA LEU A 44 6.12 6.79 10.50
C LEU A 44 6.45 6.13 11.84
N GLN A 45 5.98 6.71 12.96
CA GLN A 45 6.10 6.09 14.28
C GLN A 45 5.41 4.72 14.34
N LYS A 46 4.32 4.53 13.60
CA LYS A 46 3.66 3.23 13.47
C LYS A 46 4.52 2.24 12.68
N PHE A 47 5.09 2.63 11.54
CA PHE A 47 6.01 1.78 10.78
C PHE A 47 7.19 1.31 11.64
N LYS A 48 7.81 2.23 12.39
CA LYS A 48 8.87 1.92 13.36
C LYS A 48 8.40 0.92 14.42
N SER A 49 7.22 1.12 15.00
CA SER A 49 6.68 0.21 16.02
C SER A 49 6.37 -1.20 15.48
N ILE A 50 5.88 -1.30 14.24
CA ILE A 50 5.57 -2.57 13.57
C ILE A 50 6.88 -3.33 13.35
N ALA A 51 7.87 -2.68 12.72
CA ALA A 51 9.17 -3.29 12.44
C ALA A 51 9.90 -3.72 13.71
N ALA A 52 9.90 -2.87 14.74
CA ALA A 52 10.53 -3.18 16.03
C ALA A 52 9.88 -4.38 16.73
N THR A 53 8.56 -4.48 16.69
CA THR A 53 7.86 -5.60 17.33
C THR A 53 8.14 -6.92 16.63
N GLN A 54 8.22 -6.93 15.29
CA GLN A 54 8.62 -8.11 14.52
C GLN A 54 10.06 -8.53 14.84
N ALA A 55 10.99 -7.56 14.91
CA ALA A 55 12.37 -7.84 15.29
C ALA A 55 12.46 -8.43 16.71
N LEU A 56 11.71 -7.90 17.68
CA LEU A 56 11.69 -8.41 19.05
C LEU A 56 11.17 -9.85 19.12
N GLN A 57 10.06 -10.15 18.45
CA GLN A 57 9.48 -11.50 18.42
C GLN A 57 10.46 -12.53 17.83
N LEU A 58 11.06 -12.21 16.69
CA LEU A 58 12.05 -13.07 16.05
C LEU A 58 13.32 -13.22 16.91
N GLY A 59 13.72 -12.17 17.63
CA GLY A 59 14.83 -12.21 18.57
C GLY A 59 14.58 -13.15 19.75
N GLU A 60 13.38 -13.11 20.35
CA GLU A 60 12.97 -14.03 21.43
C GLU A 60 12.94 -15.48 20.94
N GLU A 61 12.41 -15.72 19.73
CA GLU A 61 12.40 -17.05 19.12
C GLU A 61 13.82 -17.56 18.82
N LEU A 62 14.70 -16.70 18.32
CA LEU A 62 16.09 -17.05 18.02
C LEU A 62 16.85 -17.43 19.31
N GLN A 63 16.65 -16.65 20.39
CA GLN A 63 17.22 -16.93 21.70
C GLN A 63 16.73 -18.27 22.26
N SER A 64 15.43 -18.59 22.08
CA SER A 64 14.87 -19.90 22.49
C SER A 64 15.50 -21.09 21.74
N LYS A 65 16.04 -20.86 20.55
CA LYS A 65 16.68 -21.85 19.66
C LYS A 65 18.22 -21.81 19.70
N ASN A 66 18.81 -21.11 20.69
CA ASN A 66 20.26 -20.96 20.87
C ASN A 66 21.00 -20.47 19.60
N ASP A 67 20.42 -19.54 18.83
CA ASP A 67 21.03 -18.92 17.64
C ASP A 67 21.49 -19.89 16.53
N THR A 68 20.92 -21.09 16.46
CA THR A 68 21.32 -22.11 15.48
C THR A 68 20.63 -22.00 14.12
N ASP A 69 19.52 -21.25 14.04
CA ASP A 69 18.70 -21.12 12.83
C ASP A 69 19.13 -19.90 11.99
N ASN A 70 19.86 -20.19 10.89
CA ASN A 70 20.36 -19.14 9.99
C ASN A 70 19.25 -18.36 9.29
N VAL A 71 18.09 -18.99 9.01
CA VAL A 71 16.99 -18.32 8.30
C VAL A 71 16.30 -17.34 9.22
N LEU A 72 16.02 -17.75 10.46
CA LEU A 72 15.46 -16.84 11.48
C LEU A 72 16.41 -15.70 11.79
N ARG A 73 17.72 -15.96 11.83
CA ARG A 73 18.72 -14.91 12.02
C ARG A 73 18.70 -13.88 10.88
N GLU A 74 18.63 -14.33 9.62
CA GLU A 74 18.53 -13.43 8.47
C GLU A 74 17.23 -12.60 8.52
N GLN A 75 16.11 -13.21 8.89
CA GLN A 75 14.84 -12.49 9.05
C GLN A 75 14.91 -11.45 10.18
N PHE A 76 15.47 -11.81 11.33
CA PHE A 76 15.71 -10.90 12.44
C PHE A 76 16.56 -9.71 12.01
N GLU A 77 17.68 -9.95 11.32
CA GLU A 77 18.57 -8.87 10.85
C GLU A 77 17.86 -7.94 9.87
N ASN A 78 17.04 -8.46 8.96
CA ASN A 78 16.27 -7.62 8.03
C ASN A 78 15.26 -6.72 8.76
N TRP A 79 14.51 -7.24 9.72
CA TRP A 79 13.57 -6.46 10.52
C TRP A 79 14.26 -5.46 11.46
N ASN A 80 15.42 -5.83 11.99
CA ASN A 80 16.26 -4.94 12.77
C ASN A 80 16.75 -3.77 11.89
N LEU A 81 17.28 -4.06 10.70
CA LEU A 81 17.71 -3.03 9.74
C LEU A 81 16.57 -2.11 9.30
N GLU A 82 15.36 -2.65 9.08
CA GLU A 82 14.19 -1.84 8.76
C GLU A 82 13.77 -0.94 9.94
N THR A 83 13.86 -1.44 11.17
CA THR A 83 13.62 -0.61 12.36
C THR A 83 14.60 0.55 12.42
N LYS A 84 15.89 0.28 12.21
CA LYS A 84 16.94 1.31 12.17
C LYS A 84 16.70 2.32 11.04
N LEU A 85 16.26 1.85 9.88
CA LEU A 85 15.90 2.69 8.73
C LEU A 85 14.80 3.69 9.11
N TRP A 86 13.70 3.24 9.72
CA TRP A 86 12.60 4.14 10.08
C TRP A 86 12.99 5.16 11.16
N ILE A 87 13.90 4.81 12.07
CA ILE A 87 14.49 5.76 13.03
C ILE A 87 15.31 6.82 12.28
N LEU A 88 16.16 6.41 11.33
CA LEU A 88 16.97 7.33 10.52
C LEU A 88 16.09 8.33 9.75
N VAL A 89 15.02 7.84 9.13
CA VAL A 89 14.05 8.66 8.40
C VAL A 89 13.39 9.67 9.35
N GLU A 90 12.95 9.23 10.52
CA GLU A 90 12.32 10.10 11.53
C GLU A 90 13.28 11.23 11.95
N GLU A 91 14.50 10.91 12.34
CA GLU A 91 15.47 11.88 12.85
C GLU A 91 15.95 12.87 11.78
N LEU A 92 16.36 12.38 10.61
CA LEU A 92 16.89 13.25 9.55
C LEU A 92 15.83 14.14 8.94
N TYR A 93 14.64 13.60 8.62
CA TYR A 93 13.60 14.43 8.02
C TYR A 93 12.94 15.38 9.04
N SER A 94 12.89 15.02 10.33
CA SER A 94 12.49 15.97 11.37
C SER A 94 13.43 17.18 11.39
N PHE A 95 14.73 16.95 11.25
CA PHE A 95 15.70 18.04 11.16
C PHE A 95 15.58 18.81 9.84
N ARG A 96 15.53 18.14 8.67
CA ARG A 96 15.44 18.79 7.35
C ARG A 96 14.19 19.67 7.18
N LEU A 97 13.08 19.30 7.84
CA LEU A 97 11.81 20.05 7.80
C LEU A 97 11.68 21.06 8.94
N SER A 98 12.57 21.02 9.94
CA SER A 98 12.56 21.98 11.03
C SER A 98 12.90 23.39 10.52
N ASN A 99 12.25 24.41 11.09
CA ASN A 99 12.64 25.78 10.82
C ASN A 99 14.05 26.04 11.38
N PRO A 100 14.86 26.90 10.73
CA PRO A 100 16.15 27.28 11.27
C PRO A 100 15.97 27.82 12.69
N GLU A 101 16.74 27.27 13.64
CA GLU A 101 16.76 27.72 15.03
C GLU A 101 17.04 29.24 15.09
N GLU A 102 16.44 29.93 16.07
CA GLU A 102 16.71 31.35 16.28
C GLU A 102 18.23 31.59 16.41
N ASN A 103 18.72 32.65 15.78
CA ASN A 103 20.14 32.98 15.83
C ASN A 103 20.58 33.17 17.27
N ILE A 104 21.49 32.30 17.72
CA ILE A 104 22.15 32.42 19.01
C ILE A 104 23.04 33.66 18.96
N GLU A 105 22.81 34.64 19.85
CA GLU A 105 23.69 35.80 19.97
C GLU A 105 25.07 35.35 20.45
N ILE A 106 26.10 35.59 19.63
CA ILE A 106 27.48 35.18 19.94
C ILE A 106 28.36 36.40 20.00
N HIS A 107 29.25 36.36 20.98
CA HIS A 107 30.26 37.37 21.19
C HIS A 107 31.65 36.73 21.16
N GLU A 108 32.68 37.56 21.01
CA GLU A 108 34.08 37.08 21.04
C GLU A 108 34.41 36.33 22.33
N TYR A 109 33.80 36.73 23.46
CA TYR A 109 33.98 36.12 24.77
C TYR A 109 33.11 34.89 25.03
N SER A 110 32.19 34.54 24.12
CA SER A 110 31.36 33.34 24.26
C SER A 110 32.22 32.08 24.30
N SER A 111 31.78 31.10 25.09
CA SER A 111 32.48 29.84 25.28
C SER A 111 32.50 28.99 24.01
N LEU A 112 33.42 28.02 23.96
CA LEU A 112 33.58 27.14 22.81
C LEU A 112 32.30 26.34 22.52
N SER A 113 31.62 25.84 23.56
CA SER A 113 30.39 25.07 23.41
C SER A 113 29.32 25.85 22.65
N LEU A 114 29.06 27.11 23.03
CA LEU A 114 28.07 27.97 22.37
C LEU A 114 28.46 28.31 20.93
N LYS A 115 29.76 28.58 20.70
CA LYS A 115 30.30 28.85 19.36
C LYS A 115 30.15 27.63 18.43
N GLN A 116 30.39 26.42 18.94
CA GLN A 116 30.17 25.19 18.18
C GLN A 116 28.70 24.93 17.89
N GLU A 117 27.81 25.14 18.86
CA GLU A 117 26.37 24.97 18.69
C GLU A 117 25.84 25.85 17.56
N ASN A 118 26.25 27.12 17.53
CA ASN A 118 25.90 28.00 16.42
C ASN A 118 26.59 27.65 15.10
N TYR A 119 27.82 27.13 15.14
CA TYR A 119 28.46 26.65 13.93
C TYR A 119 27.68 25.48 13.31
N LEU A 120 27.15 24.57 14.15
CA LEU A 120 26.29 23.48 13.72
C LEU A 120 24.93 23.98 13.21
N SER A 121 24.32 25.00 13.84
CA SER A 121 23.06 25.58 13.37
C SER A 121 23.20 26.29 12.02
N THR A 122 24.35 26.94 11.77
CA THR A 122 24.65 27.61 10.49
C THR A 122 25.10 26.66 9.38
N HIS A 123 25.50 25.42 9.70
CA HIS A 123 25.97 24.41 8.74
C HIS A 123 25.11 23.14 8.77
N PRO A 124 23.94 23.13 8.10
CA PRO A 124 22.98 22.01 8.16
C PRO A 124 23.58 20.65 7.83
N LYS A 125 24.45 20.55 6.82
CA LYS A 125 25.10 19.28 6.44
C LYS A 125 26.00 18.70 7.55
N LEU A 126 26.58 19.56 8.39
CA LEU A 126 27.40 19.12 9.52
C LEU A 126 26.52 18.65 10.69
N LYS A 127 25.38 19.31 10.90
CA LYS A 127 24.36 18.88 11.86
C LYS A 127 23.71 17.55 11.43
N GLU A 128 23.47 17.33 10.13
CA GLU A 128 23.06 16.02 9.60
C GLU A 128 24.11 14.93 9.87
N LEU A 129 25.40 15.21 9.68
CA LEU A 129 26.47 14.27 10.01
C LEU A 129 26.46 13.89 11.50
N LEU A 130 26.22 14.86 12.39
CA LEU A 130 26.08 14.60 13.83
C LEU A 130 24.85 13.73 14.14
N ILE A 131 23.70 14.00 13.50
CA ILE A 131 22.49 13.18 13.64
C ILE A 131 22.76 11.75 13.19
N ILE A 132 23.44 11.56 12.05
CA ILE A 132 23.80 10.23 11.55
C ILE A 132 24.73 9.50 12.53
N ILE A 133 25.72 10.18 13.10
CA ILE A 133 26.60 9.60 14.13
C ILE A 133 25.78 9.14 15.34
N ASN A 134 24.89 9.99 15.84
CA ASN A 134 24.03 9.67 16.98
C ASN A 134 23.10 8.49 16.66
N TRP A 135 22.50 8.47 15.46
CA TRP A 135 21.69 7.35 14.99
C TRP A 135 22.48 6.04 14.97
N ILE A 136 23.71 6.02 14.43
CA ILE A 136 24.56 4.82 14.43
C ILE A 136 24.84 4.38 15.88
N GLN A 137 25.23 5.31 16.74
CA GLN A 137 25.57 5.03 18.13
C GLN A 137 24.39 4.43 18.91
N GLN A 138 23.19 4.98 18.74
CA GLN A 138 21.98 4.50 19.41
C GLN A 138 21.48 3.16 18.89
N THR A 139 21.65 2.90 17.59
CA THR A 139 21.15 1.68 16.94
C THR A 139 22.15 0.52 16.93
N THR A 140 23.42 0.79 17.21
CA THR A 140 24.47 -0.24 17.33
C THR A 140 24.43 -0.85 18.73
N ASN A 141 23.42 -1.66 19.01
CA ASN A 141 23.43 -2.56 20.17
C ASN A 141 24.03 -3.89 19.73
N ASN A 142 25.34 -4.04 19.89
CA ASN A 142 26.01 -5.32 19.69
C ASN A 142 25.54 -6.33 20.76
N SER A 143 24.56 -7.16 20.40
CA SER A 143 24.10 -8.33 21.15
C SER A 143 25.19 -9.39 21.39
N ASN A 144 26.32 -9.31 20.67
CA ASN A 144 27.44 -10.25 20.80
C ASN A 144 28.38 -9.97 21.98
N LEU A 145 28.22 -8.84 22.68
CA LEU A 145 28.69 -8.78 24.05
C LEU A 145 27.49 -9.21 24.88
N ASN A 146 27.62 -10.32 25.62
CA ASN A 146 26.78 -10.62 26.78
C ASN A 146 27.04 -9.55 27.86
N VAL A 147 26.75 -8.29 27.54
CA VAL A 147 26.76 -7.14 28.44
C VAL A 147 25.81 -7.52 29.58
N SER A 148 24.61 -8.00 29.32
CA SER A 148 23.71 -8.50 30.36
C SER A 148 24.20 -9.69 31.22
N GLY A 149 25.33 -10.34 30.89
CA GLY A 149 25.90 -11.46 31.65
C GLY A 149 27.18 -11.14 32.44
N ASP A 150 28.06 -10.25 31.95
CA ASP A 150 29.45 -10.14 32.46
C ASP A 150 29.94 -8.71 32.83
N TYR A 151 29.28 -7.60 32.46
CA TYR A 151 29.64 -6.27 33.02
C TYR A 151 28.74 -5.97 34.22
N ASP A 152 29.06 -6.51 35.38
CA ASP A 152 28.42 -6.03 36.60
C ASP A 152 28.99 -4.64 36.91
N THR A 153 28.17 -3.60 36.72
CA THR A 153 28.51 -2.20 37.02
C THR A 153 28.90 -2.00 38.49
N ASN A 154 28.63 -2.98 39.35
CA ASN A 154 28.97 -2.98 40.77
C ASN A 154 30.31 -3.67 41.08
N ILE A 155 31.09 -4.05 40.07
CA ILE A 155 32.44 -4.58 40.31
C ILE A 155 33.35 -3.42 40.75
N GLU A 156 33.57 -3.32 42.06
CA GLU A 156 34.65 -2.50 42.60
C GLU A 156 35.98 -3.25 42.42
N GLN A 157 36.78 -2.82 41.45
CA GLN A 157 38.11 -3.36 41.19
C GLN A 157 39.19 -2.36 41.61
N THR A 158 40.23 -2.86 42.28
CA THR A 158 41.43 -2.08 42.54
C THR A 158 42.40 -2.22 41.37
N LYS A 159 42.71 -1.10 40.70
CA LYS A 159 43.67 -1.05 39.59
C LYS A 159 45.05 -1.59 40.02
N TRP A 160 45.62 -2.47 39.20
CA TRP A 160 46.98 -3.02 39.34
C TRP A 160 47.28 -3.67 40.69
N GLN A 161 46.30 -4.38 41.27
CA GLN A 161 46.46 -5.05 42.56
C GLN A 161 47.54 -6.15 42.52
N ASN A 162 47.65 -6.93 41.44
CA ASN A 162 48.66 -7.98 41.34
C ASN A 162 50.06 -7.38 41.21
N THR A 163 50.20 -6.30 40.46
CA THR A 163 51.43 -5.53 40.30
C THR A 163 51.86 -4.92 41.63
N LYS A 164 50.92 -4.36 42.40
CA LYS A 164 51.19 -3.88 43.76
C LYS A 164 51.75 -4.98 44.66
N ILE A 165 51.11 -6.16 44.67
CA ILE A 165 51.58 -7.32 45.45
C ILE A 165 52.98 -7.77 44.97
N ALA A 166 53.23 -7.76 43.67
CA ALA A 166 54.53 -8.11 43.09
C ALA A 166 55.64 -7.13 43.50
N ILE A 167 55.34 -5.83 43.60
CA ILE A 167 56.26 -4.81 44.11
C ILE A 167 56.54 -5.02 45.61
N GLU A 168 55.51 -5.24 46.42
CA GLU A 168 55.65 -5.45 47.87
C GLU A 168 56.42 -6.74 48.20
N THR A 169 56.30 -7.77 47.36
CA THR A 169 56.99 -9.06 47.52
C THR A 169 58.33 -9.14 46.78
N LYS A 170 58.79 -8.05 46.15
CA LYS A 170 60.01 -7.97 45.33
C LYS A 170 61.26 -8.44 46.08
N GLU A 171 61.44 -8.02 47.34
CA GLU A 171 62.58 -8.43 48.17
C GLU A 171 62.56 -9.93 48.50
N VAL A 172 61.38 -10.48 48.80
CA VAL A 172 61.20 -11.91 49.12
C VAL A 172 61.40 -12.78 47.88
N ASN A 173 60.90 -12.34 46.73
CA ASN A 173 61.02 -13.06 45.46
C ASN A 173 62.45 -13.03 44.88
N SER A 174 63.20 -11.95 45.13
CA SER A 174 64.62 -11.83 44.75
C SER A 174 65.49 -12.87 45.49
N LEU A 175 65.15 -13.20 46.75
CA LEU A 175 65.80 -14.26 47.52
C LEU A 175 65.51 -15.68 47.01
N LEU A 176 64.41 -15.87 46.28
CA LEU A 176 63.95 -17.17 45.75
C LEU A 176 64.43 -17.45 44.30
N ASN A 177 65.32 -16.62 43.74
CA ASN A 177 65.86 -16.74 42.36
C ASN A 177 64.79 -16.79 41.24
N ASN A 178 63.64 -16.14 41.44
CA ASN A 178 62.65 -15.99 40.38
C ASN A 178 63.05 -14.85 39.42
N LYS A 179 63.66 -15.22 38.28
CA LYS A 179 64.17 -14.30 37.22
C LYS A 179 63.10 -13.45 36.50
N GLY A 180 61.83 -13.48 36.94
CA GLY A 180 60.71 -12.77 36.31
C GLY A 180 60.33 -11.43 36.95
N VAL A 181 60.88 -11.09 38.12
CA VAL A 181 60.42 -9.95 38.94
C VAL A 181 61.27 -8.68 38.74
N ASP A 182 62.41 -8.78 38.05
CA ASP A 182 63.38 -7.68 37.94
C ASP A 182 62.93 -6.53 37.00
N ASN A 183 61.91 -6.74 36.16
CA ASN A 183 61.42 -5.75 35.19
C ASN A 183 59.98 -5.26 35.44
N ILE A 184 59.48 -5.38 36.68
CA ILE A 184 58.17 -4.84 37.07
C ILE A 184 58.30 -3.36 37.44
N VAL A 185 57.29 -2.55 37.11
CA VAL A 185 57.23 -1.12 37.45
C VAL A 185 57.42 -0.86 38.95
N ASP A 186 58.11 0.23 39.30
CA ASP A 186 58.34 0.62 40.71
C ASP A 186 57.28 1.62 41.24
N LYS A 187 56.48 2.22 40.35
CA LYS A 187 55.41 3.18 40.69
C LYS A 187 54.11 2.79 40.01
N LEU A 188 52.98 3.12 40.65
CA LEU A 188 51.63 2.75 40.22
C LEU A 188 50.88 3.88 39.48
N ASP A 189 51.59 4.89 38.98
CA ASP A 189 51.01 5.86 38.04
C ASP A 189 50.85 5.23 36.64
N ILE A 190 49.79 5.61 35.91
CA ILE A 190 49.43 5.00 34.63
C ILE A 190 50.52 5.15 33.55
N ASP A 191 51.35 6.20 33.64
CA ASP A 191 52.47 6.42 32.71
C ASP A 191 53.77 5.73 33.15
N ALA A 192 53.80 5.04 34.31
CA ALA A 192 54.98 4.33 34.78
C ALA A 192 55.51 3.29 33.77
N PRO A 193 54.67 2.41 33.17
CA PRO A 193 55.14 1.46 32.16
C PRO A 193 55.73 2.14 30.93
N LEU A 194 55.16 3.27 30.50
CA LEU A 194 55.63 4.03 29.33
C LEU A 194 56.95 4.75 29.62
N ARG A 195 57.11 5.28 30.83
CA ARG A 195 58.28 6.06 31.25
C ARG A 195 59.51 5.19 31.50
N THR A 196 59.33 4.01 32.10
CA THR A 196 60.45 3.12 32.46
C THR A 196 60.63 1.97 31.48
N ASN A 197 59.69 1.76 30.54
CA ASN A 197 59.64 0.61 29.65
C ASN A 197 59.65 -0.73 30.41
N SER A 198 59.08 -0.72 31.62
CA SER A 198 58.92 -1.87 32.51
C SER A 198 57.49 -2.43 32.37
N ILE A 199 57.30 -3.70 32.72
CA ILE A 199 56.01 -4.37 32.57
C ILE A 199 55.18 -4.27 33.86
N ILE A 200 53.87 -4.30 33.72
CA ILE A 200 52.95 -4.61 34.83
C ILE A 200 52.71 -6.12 34.89
N ASP A 201 52.11 -6.61 35.97
CA ASP A 201 51.81 -8.04 36.11
C ASP A 201 50.91 -8.53 34.94
N PRO A 202 51.21 -9.69 34.31
CA PRO A 202 50.42 -10.19 33.19
C PRO A 202 48.91 -10.33 33.47
N LYS A 203 48.51 -10.62 34.71
CA LYS A 203 47.08 -10.67 35.07
C LYS A 203 46.44 -9.30 35.01
N ASP A 204 47.14 -8.28 35.47
CA ASP A 204 46.66 -6.89 35.41
C ASP A 204 46.63 -6.41 33.94
N GLN A 205 47.56 -6.85 33.09
CA GLN A 205 47.51 -6.55 31.64
C GLN A 205 46.25 -7.10 30.97
N LEU A 206 45.84 -8.32 31.33
CA LEU A 206 44.63 -8.94 30.80
C LEU A 206 43.37 -8.20 31.28
N ILE A 207 43.28 -7.91 32.58
CA ILE A 207 42.17 -7.13 33.16
C ILE A 207 42.07 -5.75 32.50
N ASP A 208 43.20 -5.07 32.29
CA ASP A 208 43.25 -3.79 31.58
C ASP A 208 42.73 -3.93 30.15
N SER A 209 43.15 -4.96 29.43
CA SER A 209 42.70 -5.20 28.07
C SER A 209 41.19 -5.44 27.97
N GLU A 210 40.61 -6.19 28.91
CA GLU A 210 39.17 -6.44 28.99
C GLU A 210 38.40 -5.15 29.31
N ASN A 211 38.84 -4.43 30.34
CA ASN A 211 38.24 -3.17 30.75
C ASN A 211 38.28 -2.12 29.62
N TYR A 212 39.42 -1.97 28.95
CA TYR A 212 39.55 -1.05 27.81
C TYR A 212 38.72 -1.48 26.61
N ALA A 213 38.57 -2.78 26.34
CA ALA A 213 37.69 -3.25 25.28
C ALA A 213 36.22 -2.89 25.54
N ILE A 214 35.76 -3.04 26.79
CA ILE A 214 34.40 -2.65 27.20
C ILE A 214 34.21 -1.13 27.06
N ILE A 215 35.14 -0.33 27.58
CA ILE A 215 35.10 1.13 27.47
C ILE A 215 35.09 1.57 25.99
N TYR A 216 35.93 0.96 25.15
CA TYR A 216 35.95 1.25 23.71
C TYR A 216 34.58 0.97 23.06
N LYS A 217 33.93 -0.13 23.42
CA LYS A 217 32.59 -0.46 22.89
C LYS A 217 31.50 0.47 23.42
N LEU A 218 31.55 0.87 24.69
CA LEU A 218 30.63 1.88 25.25
C LEU A 218 30.77 3.23 24.51
N LEU A 219 31.99 3.63 24.15
CA LEU A 219 32.24 4.83 23.35
C LEU A 219 31.67 4.76 21.94
N LEU A 220 31.84 3.62 21.25
CA LEU A 220 31.24 3.41 19.92
C LEU A 220 29.71 3.40 19.96
N ASN A 221 29.11 3.10 21.11
CA ASN A 221 27.65 3.15 21.31
C ASN A 221 27.15 4.51 21.82
N GLY A 222 28.02 5.53 21.91
CA GLY A 222 27.65 6.87 22.42
C GLY A 222 27.35 6.92 23.92
N LYS A 223 27.54 5.82 24.67
CA LYS A 223 27.30 5.70 26.11
C LYS A 223 28.48 6.24 26.92
N ILE A 224 28.80 7.52 26.71
CA ILE A 224 30.00 8.15 27.28
C ILE A 224 29.95 8.20 28.81
N GLN A 225 28.78 8.48 29.40
CA GLN A 225 28.62 8.50 30.85
C GLN A 225 28.84 7.12 31.47
N GLU A 226 28.25 6.06 30.89
CA GLU A 226 28.46 4.68 31.34
C GLU A 226 29.95 4.29 31.22
N ALA A 227 30.65 4.75 30.18
CA ALA A 227 32.08 4.52 30.02
C ALA A 227 32.92 5.21 31.11
N ILE A 228 32.56 6.44 31.50
CA ILE A 228 33.20 7.18 32.60
C ILE A 228 32.96 6.47 33.93
N ASP A 229 31.72 6.08 34.21
CA ASP A 229 31.36 5.40 35.46
C ASP A 229 32.04 4.03 35.56
N TYR A 230 32.07 3.27 34.47
CA TYR A 230 32.79 2.00 34.40
C TYR A 230 34.30 2.17 34.59
N ALA A 231 34.90 3.20 33.99
CA ALA A 231 36.31 3.53 34.21
C ALA A 231 36.59 3.90 35.68
N ASN A 232 35.68 4.61 36.36
CA ASN A 232 35.81 4.92 37.79
C ASN A 232 35.70 3.66 38.66
N ASN A 233 34.73 2.79 38.41
CA ASN A 233 34.48 1.59 39.21
C ASN A 233 35.60 0.55 39.08
N THR A 234 36.29 0.53 37.93
CA THR A 234 37.46 -0.35 37.68
C THR A 234 38.80 0.25 38.12
N GLY A 235 38.78 1.43 38.76
CA GLY A 235 40.00 2.13 39.21
C GLY A 235 40.81 2.79 38.07
N ASN A 236 40.26 2.87 36.86
CA ASN A 236 40.83 3.54 35.69
C ASN A 236 40.61 5.06 35.70
N PHE A 237 40.85 5.72 36.83
CA PHE A 237 40.53 7.14 37.04
C PHE A 237 41.20 8.09 36.02
N ALA A 238 42.44 7.81 35.62
CA ALA A 238 43.13 8.62 34.62
C ALA A 238 42.43 8.56 33.25
N LEU A 239 41.97 7.37 32.86
CA LEU A 239 41.16 7.22 31.65
C LEU A 239 39.80 7.89 31.80
N ALA A 240 39.15 7.78 32.96
CA ALA A 240 37.90 8.50 33.25
C ALA A 240 38.06 10.02 33.06
N LEU A 241 39.17 10.62 33.51
CA LEU A 241 39.49 12.04 33.27
C LEU A 241 39.69 12.36 31.78
N ILE A 242 40.35 11.48 31.02
CA ILE A 242 40.48 11.62 29.57
C ILE A 242 39.10 11.58 28.91
N LEU A 243 38.23 10.65 29.31
CA LEU A 243 36.86 10.53 28.78
C LEU A 243 36.02 11.78 29.08
N VAL A 244 36.08 12.30 30.30
CA VAL A 244 35.43 13.58 30.68
C VAL A 244 35.93 14.72 29.80
N GLY A 245 37.23 14.78 29.55
CA GLY A 245 37.83 15.78 28.66
C GLY A 245 37.39 15.66 27.21
N GLY A 246 37.08 14.45 26.74
CA GLY A 246 36.49 14.21 25.43
C GLY A 246 35.04 14.67 25.35
N ALA A 247 34.27 14.41 26.41
CA ALA A 247 32.84 14.67 26.48
C ALA A 247 32.46 16.14 26.69
N GLN A 248 33.24 16.88 27.48
CA GLN A 248 32.85 18.21 27.98
C GLN A 248 33.72 19.31 27.38
N ASP A 249 33.14 20.05 26.44
CA ASP A 249 33.72 21.29 25.95
C ASP A 249 33.49 22.43 26.95
N TYR A 250 34.38 23.43 26.92
CA TYR A 250 34.27 24.55 27.87
C TYR A 250 32.96 25.32 27.68
N ILE A 251 32.26 25.50 28.80
CA ILE A 251 31.04 26.29 28.91
C ILE A 251 31.10 27.13 30.18
N ASP A 252 30.65 28.38 30.07
CA ASP A 252 30.61 29.33 31.18
C ASP A 252 29.20 29.92 31.26
N PRO A 253 28.34 29.40 32.16
CA PRO A 253 26.94 29.81 32.25
C PRO A 253 26.74 31.32 32.46
N VAL A 254 27.71 31.98 33.09
CA VAL A 254 27.65 33.42 33.36
C VAL A 254 27.97 34.22 32.10
N LEU A 255 28.99 33.80 31.33
CA LEU A 255 29.38 34.47 30.09
C LEU A 255 28.40 34.22 28.94
N ASP A 256 27.88 32.99 28.88
CA ASP A 256 26.99 32.53 27.81
C ASP A 256 25.51 32.87 28.10
N GLY A 257 25.21 33.50 29.25
CA GLY A 257 23.87 33.93 29.61
C GLY A 257 22.88 32.78 29.87
N ILE A 258 23.38 31.60 30.23
CA ILE A 258 22.58 30.39 30.44
C ILE A 258 21.79 30.53 31.74
N LYS A 259 20.46 30.45 31.64
CA LYS A 259 19.53 30.63 32.76
C LYS A 259 19.16 29.33 33.49
N ASP A 260 19.81 28.22 33.16
CA ASP A 260 19.56 26.93 33.81
C ASP A 260 20.13 26.92 35.24
N SER A 261 19.24 26.74 36.23
CA SER A 261 19.62 26.66 37.64
C SER A 261 20.55 25.48 37.98
N ASN A 262 20.60 24.45 37.13
CA ASN A 262 21.43 23.27 37.32
C ASN A 262 22.89 23.48 36.89
N ILE A 263 23.17 24.48 36.05
CA ILE A 263 24.51 24.75 35.50
C ILE A 263 24.96 26.13 36.00
N SER A 264 25.51 26.17 37.23
CA SER A 264 25.90 27.43 37.88
C SER A 264 27.41 27.69 37.89
N VAL A 265 28.23 26.72 37.45
CA VAL A 265 29.69 26.80 37.50
C VAL A 265 30.27 26.49 36.12
N ALA A 266 31.28 27.27 35.71
CA ALA A 266 32.03 27.00 34.50
C ALA A 266 32.70 25.62 34.55
N SER A 267 32.58 24.86 33.47
CA SER A 267 33.05 23.47 33.39
C SER A 267 33.59 23.14 32.00
N GLY A 268 34.17 21.95 31.83
CA GLY A 268 34.75 21.48 30.56
C GLY A 268 36.18 21.99 30.28
N ILE A 269 36.71 21.62 29.11
CA ILE A 269 38.09 21.92 28.71
C ILE A 269 38.18 23.18 27.85
N LYS A 270 38.90 24.21 28.36
CA LYS A 270 39.16 25.47 27.63
C LYS A 270 39.98 25.25 26.36
N HIS A 271 41.12 24.57 26.48
CA HIS A 271 42.06 24.35 25.39
C HIS A 271 41.78 23.01 24.69
N LYS A 272 40.63 22.92 24.02
CA LYS A 272 40.15 21.64 23.44
C LYS A 272 41.07 21.11 22.35
N LEU A 273 41.65 21.98 21.51
CA LEU A 273 42.58 21.57 20.46
C LEU A 273 43.88 20.97 21.04
N LEU A 274 44.44 21.61 22.07
CA LEU A 274 45.62 21.10 22.78
C LEU A 274 45.33 19.74 23.45
N TRP A 275 44.15 19.58 24.03
CA TRP A 275 43.72 18.29 24.59
C TRP A 275 43.66 17.20 23.51
N LYS A 276 43.03 17.48 22.34
CA LYS A 276 42.97 16.53 21.21
C LYS A 276 44.37 16.16 20.72
N GLU A 277 45.26 17.13 20.57
CA GLU A 277 46.65 16.89 20.17
C GLU A 277 47.39 16.01 21.18
N THR A 278 47.20 16.29 22.48
CA THR A 278 47.84 15.52 23.56
C THR A 278 47.37 14.08 23.57
N VAL A 279 46.06 13.84 23.42
CA VAL A 279 45.47 12.50 23.33
C VAL A 279 45.91 11.77 22.07
N TYR A 280 46.00 12.46 20.93
CA TYR A 280 46.53 11.87 19.71
C TYR A 280 48.01 11.50 19.86
N LYS A 281 48.83 12.38 20.42
CA LYS A 281 50.24 12.08 20.69
C LYS A 281 50.41 10.89 21.63
N LEU A 282 49.51 10.77 22.62
CA LEU A 282 49.46 9.63 23.52
C LEU A 282 49.14 8.34 22.76
N SER A 283 48.16 8.35 21.86
CA SER A 283 47.81 7.16 21.05
C SER A 283 48.97 6.66 20.17
N GLN A 284 49.90 7.53 19.78
CA GLN A 284 51.09 7.16 19.00
C GLN A 284 52.21 6.54 19.85
N GLN A 285 52.10 6.55 21.19
CA GLN A 285 53.12 5.96 22.06
C GLN A 285 53.16 4.43 21.92
N LYS A 286 54.37 3.90 21.75
CA LYS A 286 54.60 2.45 21.74
C LYS A 286 54.46 1.92 23.18
N GLY A 287 53.86 0.74 23.35
CA GLY A 287 53.70 0.11 24.67
C GLY A 287 52.36 0.34 25.36
N LEU A 288 51.46 1.14 24.78
CA LEU A 288 50.04 1.18 25.19
C LEU A 288 49.31 -0.11 24.82
N ASN A 289 48.29 -0.46 25.61
CA ASN A 289 47.35 -1.51 25.27
C ASN A 289 46.64 -1.20 23.93
N ASP A 290 46.30 -2.24 23.17
CA ASP A 290 45.69 -2.09 21.85
C ASP A 290 44.34 -1.35 21.93
N TYR A 291 43.44 -1.74 22.84
CA TYR A 291 42.13 -1.07 23.00
C TYR A 291 42.25 0.33 23.59
N GLU A 292 43.20 0.55 24.52
CA GLU A 292 43.50 1.89 25.04
C GLU A 292 43.93 2.85 23.92
N ARG A 293 44.76 2.36 22.99
CA ARG A 293 45.14 3.09 21.78
C ARG A 293 43.94 3.39 20.89
N LEU A 294 43.04 2.43 20.69
CA LEU A 294 41.81 2.61 19.91
C LEU A 294 40.92 3.71 20.50
N ILE A 295 40.76 3.75 21.82
CA ILE A 295 40.02 4.79 22.54
C ILE A 295 40.62 6.17 22.24
N TYR A 296 41.93 6.32 22.38
CA TYR A 296 42.59 7.61 22.17
C TYR A 296 42.54 8.07 20.71
N ASN A 297 42.71 7.16 19.74
CA ASN A 297 42.54 7.46 18.33
C ASN A 297 41.12 7.94 18.01
N TYR A 298 40.11 7.26 18.56
CA TYR A 298 38.71 7.64 18.39
C TYR A 298 38.45 9.03 18.98
N LEU A 299 38.76 9.26 20.26
CA LEU A 299 38.50 10.54 20.95
C LEU A 299 39.21 11.76 20.32
N SER A 300 40.41 11.56 19.79
CA SER A 300 41.16 12.63 19.13
C SER A 300 40.69 12.90 17.68
N GLY A 301 39.94 11.97 17.07
CA GLY A 301 39.66 11.99 15.64
C GLY A 301 40.93 11.82 14.79
N GLY A 302 41.90 11.06 15.29
CA GLY A 302 43.22 10.86 14.69
C GLY A 302 43.26 9.77 13.62
N ASP A 303 44.36 9.02 13.56
CA ASP A 303 44.51 7.89 12.64
C ASP A 303 43.62 6.72 13.08
N ILE A 304 42.53 6.51 12.35
CA ILE A 304 41.54 5.45 12.60
C ILE A 304 41.91 4.10 11.96
N SER A 305 43.08 3.95 11.33
CA SER A 305 43.46 2.73 10.60
C SER A 305 43.40 1.47 11.47
N GLU A 306 43.84 1.56 12.73
CA GLU A 306 43.74 0.44 13.69
C GLU A 306 42.30 0.21 14.16
N ASN A 307 41.52 1.28 14.33
CA ASN A 307 40.10 1.18 14.68
C ASN A 307 39.29 0.48 13.58
N LEU A 308 39.61 0.74 12.31
CA LEU A 308 39.00 0.09 11.15
C LEU A 308 39.39 -1.39 11.06
N LYS A 309 40.62 -1.76 11.43
CA LYS A 309 41.01 -3.17 11.52
C LYS A 309 40.21 -3.91 12.60
N ALA A 310 39.97 -3.27 13.74
CA ALA A 310 39.18 -3.84 14.83
C ALA A 310 37.68 -3.98 14.49
N SER A 311 37.14 -3.07 13.67
CA SER A 311 35.74 -3.01 13.25
C SER A 311 35.46 -3.60 11.85
N ARG A 312 36.43 -4.31 11.25
CA ARG A 312 36.38 -4.83 9.87
C ARG A 312 35.19 -5.76 9.53
N ASN A 313 34.44 -6.18 10.54
CA ASN A 313 33.30 -7.10 10.45
C ASN A 313 31.96 -6.40 10.78
N SER A 314 31.92 -5.07 10.89
CA SER A 314 30.68 -4.32 11.09
C SER A 314 30.69 -3.09 10.21
N TRP A 315 29.67 -3.01 9.34
CA TRP A 315 29.44 -1.85 8.51
C TRP A 315 29.11 -0.60 9.33
N GLU A 316 28.28 -0.75 10.38
CA GLU A 316 27.86 0.35 11.25
C GLU A 316 29.04 0.95 12.02
N GLU A 317 29.90 0.13 12.64
CA GLU A 317 31.11 0.61 13.33
C GLU A 317 32.09 1.28 12.37
N SER A 318 32.27 0.73 11.16
CA SER A 318 33.16 1.31 10.15
C SER A 318 32.65 2.67 9.67
N LEU A 319 31.35 2.79 9.41
CA LEU A 319 30.70 4.04 9.01
C LEU A 319 30.83 5.10 10.13
N LEU A 320 30.60 4.71 11.39
CA LEU A 320 30.76 5.59 12.55
C LEU A 320 32.17 6.16 12.63
N LEU A 321 33.20 5.32 12.49
CA LEU A 321 34.59 5.76 12.61
C LEU A 321 34.96 6.81 11.56
N TYR A 322 34.59 6.59 10.30
CA TYR A 322 34.82 7.59 9.24
C TYR A 322 33.99 8.86 9.46
N ALA A 323 32.70 8.74 9.80
CA ALA A 323 31.82 9.86 10.04
C ALA A 323 32.30 10.72 11.22
N TYR A 324 32.70 10.09 12.32
CA TYR A 324 33.23 10.77 13.50
C TYR A 324 34.56 11.46 13.20
N GLN A 325 35.47 10.81 12.46
CA GLN A 325 36.73 11.43 12.05
C GLN A 325 36.47 12.70 11.22
N LEU A 326 35.55 12.63 10.25
CA LEU A 326 35.14 13.76 9.43
C LEU A 326 34.54 14.89 10.28
N LEU A 327 33.59 14.59 11.16
CA LEU A 327 32.98 15.58 12.07
C LEU A 327 34.04 16.24 12.96
N SER A 328 34.90 15.44 13.59
CA SER A 328 35.95 15.92 14.48
C SER A 328 36.92 16.85 13.74
N TYR A 329 37.28 16.52 12.50
CA TYR A 329 38.15 17.36 11.67
C TYR A 329 37.49 18.69 11.26
N LYS A 330 36.22 18.66 10.86
CA LYS A 330 35.47 19.89 10.48
C LYS A 330 35.29 20.82 11.68
N LEU A 331 34.98 20.28 12.86
CA LEU A 331 34.91 21.06 14.10
C LEU A 331 36.28 21.62 14.51
N GLN A 332 37.36 20.85 14.37
CA GLN A 332 38.72 21.35 14.64
C GLN A 332 39.11 22.50 13.69
N SER A 333 38.80 22.36 12.40
CA SER A 333 39.07 23.39 11.39
C SER A 333 38.33 24.69 11.72
N PHE A 334 37.06 24.58 12.13
CA PHE A 334 36.27 25.70 12.62
C PHE A 334 36.93 26.43 13.81
N ILE A 335 37.42 25.68 14.81
CA ILE A 335 38.07 26.28 15.98
C ILE A 335 39.37 26.99 15.54
N LEU A 336 40.15 26.37 14.66
CA LEU A 336 41.41 26.93 14.16
C LEU A 336 41.20 28.25 13.38
N GLU A 337 40.12 28.35 12.61
CA GLU A 337 39.78 29.54 11.84
C GLU A 337 39.28 30.71 12.71
N ASN A 338 38.63 30.41 13.85
CA ASN A 338 38.06 31.43 14.75
C ASN A 338 38.95 31.78 15.96
N SER A 339 40.00 30.99 16.24
CA SER A 339 40.94 31.20 17.34
C SER A 339 42.30 31.70 16.84
N ASN A 340 42.53 33.00 16.92
CA ASN A 340 43.83 33.63 16.61
C ASN A 340 44.95 33.22 17.59
N GLU A 341 44.61 32.79 18.81
CA GLU A 341 45.60 32.45 19.86
C GLU A 341 45.96 30.96 19.93
N GLU A 342 45.05 30.04 19.61
CA GLU A 342 45.30 28.59 19.76
C GLU A 342 46.20 28.02 18.66
N SER A 343 46.22 28.64 17.48
CA SER A 343 47.05 28.26 16.33
C SER A 343 48.56 28.36 16.60
N LEU A 344 48.98 29.13 17.61
CA LEU A 344 50.39 29.28 18.02
C LEU A 344 50.87 28.16 18.97
N SER A 345 49.97 27.32 19.48
CA SER A 345 50.27 26.34 20.53
C SER A 345 50.32 24.88 20.08
N LEU A 346 49.88 24.58 18.84
CA LEU A 346 49.79 23.21 18.35
C LEU A 346 51.11 22.75 17.73
N ALA A 347 51.70 21.69 18.26
CA ALA A 347 53.01 21.17 17.82
C ALA A 347 52.90 19.99 16.85
N ILE A 348 51.76 19.30 16.85
CA ILE A 348 51.50 18.07 16.09
C ILE A 348 50.24 18.25 15.27
N SER A 349 50.34 17.96 13.97
CA SER A 349 49.18 17.95 13.09
C SER A 349 48.48 16.60 13.17
N ILE A 350 47.19 16.61 13.53
CA ILE A 350 46.32 15.44 13.43
C ILE A 350 46.10 15.11 11.93
N PRO A 351 46.11 13.84 11.51
CA PRO A 351 45.86 13.46 10.13
C PRO A 351 44.52 13.96 9.61
N LYS A 352 44.49 14.37 8.34
CA LYS A 352 43.23 14.70 7.66
C LYS A 352 42.40 13.43 7.44
N PRO A 353 41.06 13.53 7.45
CA PRO A 353 40.20 12.40 7.13
C PRO A 353 40.46 11.91 5.70
N GLN A 354 40.19 10.63 5.45
CA GLN A 354 40.38 10.01 4.14
C GLN A 354 39.33 10.44 3.10
N SER A 355 38.22 11.00 3.57
CA SER A 355 37.04 11.36 2.78
C SER A 355 36.50 12.71 3.23
N ASP A 356 35.93 13.48 2.32
CA ASP A 356 35.37 14.81 2.58
C ASP A 356 33.84 14.80 2.76
N SER A 357 33.17 13.70 2.43
CA SER A 357 31.70 13.57 2.50
C SER A 357 31.23 12.16 2.86
N ILE A 358 29.98 12.04 3.32
CA ILE A 358 29.33 10.74 3.59
C ILE A 358 29.24 9.89 2.32
N GLU A 359 29.00 10.50 1.17
CA GLU A 359 28.94 9.80 -0.12
C GLU A 359 30.27 9.08 -0.44
N GLU A 360 31.40 9.76 -0.23
CA GLU A 360 32.72 9.14 -0.38
C GLU A 360 32.97 8.03 0.65
N ILE A 361 32.52 8.22 1.90
CA ILE A 361 32.62 7.18 2.94
C ILE A 361 31.88 5.92 2.51
N LEU A 362 30.62 6.05 2.07
CA LEU A 362 29.81 4.92 1.61
C LEU A 362 30.46 4.21 0.40
N ASN A 363 31.06 4.97 -0.52
CA ASN A 363 31.82 4.41 -1.64
C ASN A 363 33.07 3.64 -1.19
N ILE A 364 33.79 4.14 -0.17
CA ILE A 364 34.96 3.44 0.41
C ILE A 364 34.51 2.12 1.05
N LEU A 365 33.41 2.12 1.82
CA LEU A 365 32.88 0.92 2.46
C LEU A 365 32.42 -0.12 1.44
N SER A 366 31.73 0.31 0.37
CA SER A 366 31.29 -0.57 -0.71
C SER A 366 32.45 -1.25 -1.45
N ASN A 367 33.57 -0.54 -1.62
CA ASN A 367 34.78 -1.03 -2.30
C ASN A 367 35.81 -1.68 -1.37
N ALA A 368 35.50 -1.87 -0.09
CA ALA A 368 36.42 -2.49 0.87
C ALA A 368 36.67 -3.97 0.53
N ASN A 369 37.89 -4.47 0.77
CA ASN A 369 38.19 -5.91 0.62
C ASN A 369 37.88 -6.69 1.92
N SER A 370 36.72 -6.45 2.53
CA SER A 370 36.30 -7.01 3.82
C SER A 370 34.80 -7.35 3.83
N GLU A 371 34.34 -7.97 4.93
CA GLU A 371 32.91 -8.29 5.17
C GLU A 371 32.00 -7.06 4.98
N VAL A 372 32.50 -5.88 5.32
CA VAL A 372 31.83 -4.58 5.14
C VAL A 372 31.38 -4.35 3.69
N SER A 373 32.10 -4.83 2.68
CA SER A 373 31.68 -4.71 1.27
C SER A 373 30.50 -5.62 0.95
N LEU A 374 30.43 -6.80 1.56
CA LEU A 374 29.25 -7.68 1.44
C LEU A 374 28.05 -7.05 2.13
N GLU A 375 28.23 -6.53 3.35
CA GLU A 375 27.18 -5.82 4.08
C GLU A 375 26.68 -4.58 3.32
N SER A 376 27.57 -3.85 2.65
CA SER A 376 27.22 -2.67 1.83
C SER A 376 26.31 -2.99 0.65
N ARG A 377 26.23 -4.26 0.21
CA ARG A 377 25.32 -4.71 -0.85
C ARG A 377 23.90 -5.01 -0.35
N ASN A 378 23.67 -4.99 0.96
CA ASN A 378 22.34 -5.18 1.52
C ASN A 378 21.40 -4.04 1.08
N PRO A 379 20.21 -4.33 0.51
CA PRO A 379 19.29 -3.30 0.03
C PRO A 379 18.88 -2.25 1.08
N LEU A 380 18.66 -2.65 2.34
CA LEU A 380 18.27 -1.72 3.41
C LEU A 380 19.39 -0.75 3.77
N ARG A 381 20.65 -1.19 3.70
CA ARG A 381 21.82 -0.31 3.90
C ARG A 381 22.03 0.62 2.71
N ILE A 382 21.73 0.18 1.48
CA ILE A 382 21.72 1.03 0.29
C ILE A 382 20.65 2.12 0.41
N ILE A 383 19.41 1.77 0.82
CA ILE A 383 18.33 2.73 1.06
C ILE A 383 18.72 3.70 2.18
N SER A 384 19.29 3.20 3.29
CA SER A 384 19.80 4.04 4.39
C SER A 384 20.86 5.02 3.89
N GLY A 385 21.81 4.56 3.08
CA GLY A 385 22.84 5.39 2.46
C GLY A 385 22.23 6.47 1.55
N ALA A 386 21.22 6.13 0.75
CA ALA A 386 20.51 7.09 -0.09
C ALA A 386 19.78 8.18 0.72
N ILE A 387 19.22 7.82 1.88
CA ILE A 387 18.61 8.78 2.81
C ILE A 387 19.67 9.72 3.42
N MET A 388 20.81 9.17 3.84
CA MET A 388 21.92 9.95 4.41
C MET A 388 22.45 11.00 3.43
N ILE A 389 22.51 10.69 2.13
CA ILE A 389 22.98 11.62 1.09
C ILE A 389 21.86 12.44 0.41
N ASP A 390 20.61 12.30 0.87
CA ASP A 390 19.39 12.93 0.30
C ASP A 390 19.20 12.65 -1.21
N LYS A 391 19.49 11.41 -1.66
CA LYS A 391 19.31 10.95 -3.07
C LYS A 391 18.35 9.77 -3.20
N VAL A 392 17.31 9.70 -2.36
CA VAL A 392 16.33 8.61 -2.38
C VAL A 392 15.56 8.56 -3.71
N GLU A 393 15.27 9.71 -4.30
CA GLU A 393 14.58 9.83 -5.59
C GLU A 393 15.38 9.15 -6.71
N SER A 394 16.68 9.44 -6.82
CA SER A 394 17.55 8.78 -7.80
C SER A 394 17.65 7.27 -7.59
N LEU A 395 17.55 6.80 -6.34
CA LEU A 395 17.51 5.36 -6.05
C LEU A 395 16.20 4.74 -6.57
N ILE A 396 15.07 5.40 -6.35
CA ILE A 396 13.76 4.98 -6.85
C ILE A 396 13.77 4.89 -8.37
N ASP A 397 14.31 5.88 -9.07
CA ASP A 397 14.38 5.90 -10.53
C ASP A 397 15.17 4.70 -11.08
N ASN A 398 16.34 4.42 -10.49
CA ASN A 398 17.18 3.28 -10.88
C ASN A 398 16.46 1.94 -10.61
N ILE A 399 15.79 1.82 -9.47
CA ILE A 399 15.05 0.60 -9.12
C ILE A 399 13.85 0.41 -10.06
N ASN A 400 13.13 1.48 -10.42
CA ASN A 400 12.04 1.40 -11.39
C ASN A 400 12.53 0.91 -12.75
N GLN A 401 13.65 1.45 -13.23
CA GLN A 401 14.27 0.99 -14.48
C GLN A 401 14.68 -0.49 -14.39
N ASP A 402 15.31 -0.91 -13.29
CA ASP A 402 15.72 -2.29 -13.09
C ASP A 402 14.53 -3.26 -12.99
N LEU A 403 13.44 -2.86 -12.32
CA LEU A 403 12.21 -3.65 -12.19
C LEU A 403 11.49 -3.80 -13.52
N VAL A 404 11.37 -2.72 -14.30
CA VAL A 404 10.80 -2.75 -15.65
C VAL A 404 11.62 -3.65 -16.59
N ASN A 405 12.94 -3.65 -16.44
CA ASN A 405 13.85 -4.37 -17.33
C ASN A 405 14.05 -5.85 -16.95
N ASN A 406 14.04 -6.21 -15.66
CA ASN A 406 14.53 -7.52 -15.20
C ASN A 406 13.48 -8.48 -14.63
N ASN A 407 12.19 -8.14 -14.52
CA ASN A 407 11.13 -9.03 -13.96
C ASN A 407 11.56 -9.80 -12.69
N ASN A 408 12.45 -9.20 -11.88
CA ASN A 408 13.02 -9.85 -10.71
C ASN A 408 12.16 -9.50 -9.50
N ASN A 409 11.15 -10.35 -9.24
CA ASN A 409 10.23 -10.32 -8.09
C ASN A 409 10.91 -10.62 -6.74
N ASN A 410 12.13 -10.16 -6.51
CA ASN A 410 12.96 -10.84 -5.52
C ASN A 410 12.96 -10.27 -4.12
N ASN A 411 12.20 -9.21 -3.77
CA ASN A 411 12.03 -8.83 -2.36
C ASN A 411 10.72 -8.05 -2.12
N GLU A 412 9.62 -8.75 -1.82
CA GLU A 412 8.33 -8.15 -1.39
C GLU A 412 8.52 -7.11 -0.26
N ASN A 413 9.42 -7.40 0.69
CA ASN A 413 9.75 -6.50 1.79
C ASN A 413 10.39 -5.18 1.32
N ILE A 414 11.27 -5.22 0.33
CA ILE A 414 11.93 -4.02 -0.19
C ILE A 414 10.93 -3.18 -0.98
N LEU A 415 10.07 -3.80 -1.79
CA LEU A 415 9.01 -3.09 -2.49
C LEU A 415 8.06 -2.40 -1.48
N ARG A 416 7.65 -3.11 -0.41
CA ARG A 416 6.87 -2.51 0.68
C ARG A 416 7.58 -1.27 1.24
N ILE A 417 8.84 -1.39 1.65
CA ILE A 417 9.58 -0.27 2.26
C ILE A 417 9.69 0.92 1.30
N LEU A 418 10.01 0.67 0.03
CA LEU A 418 10.15 1.71 -0.99
C LEU A 418 8.84 2.45 -1.24
N VAL A 419 7.70 1.74 -1.34
CA VAL A 419 6.38 2.37 -1.53
C VAL A 419 6.06 3.28 -0.35
N HIS A 420 6.23 2.79 0.88
CA HIS A 420 5.91 3.57 2.08
C HIS A 420 6.87 4.75 2.28
N LEU A 421 8.15 4.58 1.95
CA LEU A 421 9.13 5.68 1.96
C LEU A 421 8.81 6.71 0.88
N SER A 422 8.44 6.28 -0.32
CA SER A 422 8.04 7.15 -1.44
C SER A 422 6.80 7.97 -1.08
N ILE A 423 5.77 7.32 -0.53
CA ILE A 423 4.57 8.00 -0.02
C ILE A 423 4.94 9.02 1.06
N PHE A 424 5.79 8.65 2.02
CA PHE A 424 6.25 9.59 3.06
C PHE A 424 6.94 10.81 2.45
N ILE A 425 7.88 10.62 1.52
CA ILE A 425 8.61 11.69 0.85
C ILE A 425 7.65 12.59 0.03
N ALA A 426 6.66 12.00 -0.65
CA ALA A 426 5.62 12.73 -1.40
C ALA A 426 4.73 13.61 -0.53
N ILE A 427 4.52 13.23 0.73
CA ILE A 427 3.73 14.03 1.68
C ILE A 427 4.54 15.23 2.19
N ILE A 428 5.85 15.06 2.41
CA ILE A 428 6.69 16.12 3.03
C ILE A 428 7.33 17.08 2.02
N LYS A 429 7.52 16.66 0.77
CA LYS A 429 8.14 17.47 -0.30
C LYS A 429 7.23 17.42 -1.54
N PRO A 430 6.95 18.57 -2.20
CA PRO A 430 6.21 18.57 -3.46
C PRO A 430 7.03 17.91 -4.56
N TRP A 431 6.44 16.95 -5.26
CA TRP A 431 7.12 16.22 -6.33
C TRP A 431 7.03 16.95 -7.66
N GLY A 432 8.09 16.87 -8.47
CA GLY A 432 8.06 17.22 -9.88
C GLY A 432 7.29 16.18 -10.71
N ASN A 433 7.13 16.45 -12.02
CA ASN A 433 6.40 15.56 -12.91
C ASN A 433 7.07 14.17 -13.01
N ASP A 434 8.38 14.12 -13.26
CA ASP A 434 9.13 12.86 -13.39
C ASP A 434 9.06 12.01 -12.11
N GLN A 435 9.17 12.66 -10.94
CA GLN A 435 9.03 12.00 -9.65
C GLN A 435 7.62 11.44 -9.46
N SER A 436 6.58 12.18 -9.86
CA SER A 436 5.19 11.74 -9.75
C SER A 436 4.91 10.49 -10.59
N GLU A 437 5.49 10.39 -11.78
CA GLU A 437 5.42 9.18 -12.61
C GLU A 437 6.10 7.98 -11.93
N ASN A 438 7.25 8.21 -11.29
CA ASN A 438 7.95 7.18 -10.51
C ASN A 438 7.17 6.73 -9.28
N LEU A 439 6.41 7.63 -8.62
CA LEU A 439 5.48 7.27 -7.54
C LEU A 439 4.42 6.30 -8.04
N THR A 440 3.74 6.68 -9.12
CA THR A 440 2.65 5.92 -9.71
C THR A 440 3.13 4.54 -10.14
N THR A 441 4.35 4.46 -10.70
CA THR A 441 4.97 3.19 -11.08
C THR A 441 5.20 2.28 -9.87
N ILE A 442 5.82 2.78 -8.80
CA ILE A 442 6.07 2.00 -7.58
C ILE A 442 4.77 1.56 -6.90
N ILE A 443 3.79 2.47 -6.79
CA ILE A 443 2.48 2.16 -6.20
C ILE A 443 1.77 1.10 -7.02
N THR A 444 1.76 1.21 -8.35
CA THR A 444 1.12 0.23 -9.25
C THR A 444 1.77 -1.15 -9.11
N LEU A 445 3.10 -1.23 -9.05
CA LEU A 445 3.81 -2.51 -8.82
C LEU A 445 3.43 -3.15 -7.48
N TYR A 446 3.34 -2.35 -6.43
CA TYR A 446 2.92 -2.85 -5.12
C TYR A 446 1.46 -3.27 -5.08
N ILE A 447 0.59 -2.55 -5.78
CA ILE A 447 -0.81 -2.93 -5.96
C ILE A 447 -0.93 -4.27 -6.70
N SER A 448 -0.12 -4.51 -7.75
CA SER A 448 -0.05 -5.80 -8.43
C SER A 448 0.37 -6.92 -7.47
N MET A 449 1.39 -6.68 -6.63
CA MET A 449 1.82 -7.62 -5.59
C MET A 449 0.72 -7.91 -4.55
N LEU A 450 -0.03 -6.88 -4.11
CA LEU A 450 -1.17 -7.05 -3.21
C LEU A 450 -2.29 -7.88 -3.85
N SER A 451 -2.50 -7.73 -5.16
CA SER A 451 -3.46 -8.54 -5.91
C SER A 451 -3.02 -10.00 -5.99
N GLU A 452 -1.74 -10.27 -6.26
CA GLU A 452 -1.20 -11.64 -6.31
C GLU A 452 -1.23 -12.35 -4.95
N THR A 453 -1.07 -11.59 -3.85
CA THR A 453 -1.07 -12.12 -2.47
C THR A 453 -2.45 -12.22 -1.83
N ASN A 454 -3.55 -12.06 -2.60
CA ASN A 454 -4.94 -12.05 -2.13
C ASN A 454 -5.25 -10.98 -1.06
N LYS A 455 -4.48 -9.88 -1.02
CA LYS A 455 -4.69 -8.73 -0.11
C LYS A 455 -5.28 -7.54 -0.86
N SER A 456 -6.20 -7.82 -1.78
CA SER A 456 -6.77 -6.81 -2.66
C SER A 456 -7.51 -5.73 -1.87
N GLU A 457 -8.08 -6.04 -0.70
CA GLU A 457 -8.84 -5.10 0.14
C GLU A 457 -8.06 -3.84 0.52
N LEU A 458 -6.73 -3.89 0.46
CA LEU A 458 -5.85 -2.76 0.81
C LEU A 458 -5.61 -1.79 -0.35
N ILE A 459 -5.92 -2.20 -1.59
CA ILE A 459 -5.63 -1.45 -2.83
C ILE A 459 -6.20 -0.02 -2.79
N PRO A 460 -7.46 0.22 -2.36
CA PRO A 460 -8.02 1.56 -2.30
C PRO A 460 -7.18 2.55 -1.48
N VAL A 461 -6.52 2.09 -0.41
CA VAL A 461 -5.67 2.95 0.44
C VAL A 461 -4.51 3.50 -0.39
N TYR A 462 -3.80 2.65 -1.13
CA TYR A 462 -2.63 3.06 -1.90
C TYR A 462 -2.98 3.91 -3.13
N LEU A 463 -4.14 3.65 -3.76
CA LEU A 463 -4.65 4.48 -4.85
C LEU A 463 -4.88 5.94 -4.43
N SER A 464 -5.24 6.19 -3.17
CA SER A 464 -5.43 7.55 -2.64
C SER A 464 -4.16 8.41 -2.60
N PHE A 465 -2.98 7.79 -2.77
CA PHE A 465 -1.69 8.46 -2.79
C PHE A 465 -1.10 8.63 -4.19
N ILE A 466 -1.80 8.18 -5.24
CA ILE A 466 -1.39 8.45 -6.62
C ILE A 466 -1.67 9.94 -6.93
N PRO A 467 -0.68 10.73 -7.40
CA PRO A 467 -0.86 12.17 -7.62
C PRO A 467 -1.86 12.51 -8.73
N ASP A 468 -1.83 11.79 -9.86
CA ASP A 468 -2.78 12.01 -10.97
C ASP A 468 -4.04 11.15 -10.78
N GLU A 469 -5.18 11.83 -10.63
CA GLU A 469 -6.49 11.19 -10.52
C GLU A 469 -6.84 10.35 -11.75
N LYS A 470 -6.36 10.72 -12.95
CA LYS A 470 -6.57 9.91 -14.17
C LYS A 470 -5.84 8.58 -14.07
N ASP A 471 -4.57 8.59 -13.65
CA ASP A 471 -3.77 7.38 -13.50
C ASP A 471 -4.31 6.49 -12.38
N ALA A 472 -4.74 7.09 -11.27
CA ALA A 472 -5.41 6.36 -10.18
C ALA A 472 -6.68 5.64 -10.67
N ARG A 473 -7.52 6.36 -11.44
CA ARG A 473 -8.74 5.80 -12.03
C ARG A 473 -8.44 4.69 -13.03
N GLU A 474 -7.48 4.90 -13.92
CA GLU A 474 -7.10 3.92 -14.94
C GLU A 474 -6.56 2.64 -14.28
N THR A 475 -5.65 2.78 -13.31
CA THR A 475 -5.07 1.66 -12.54
C THR A 475 -6.13 0.88 -11.79
N TYR A 476 -7.03 1.57 -11.07
CA TYR A 476 -8.08 0.89 -10.34
C TYR A 476 -9.05 0.17 -11.28
N SER A 477 -9.39 0.79 -12.42
CA SER A 477 -10.28 0.18 -13.41
C SER A 477 -9.74 -1.12 -14.00
N ILE A 478 -8.41 -1.22 -14.19
CA ILE A 478 -7.76 -2.45 -14.67
C ILE A 478 -7.97 -3.57 -13.64
N ILE A 479 -7.74 -3.28 -12.37
CA ILE A 479 -7.88 -4.25 -11.29
C ILE A 479 -9.33 -4.68 -11.13
N LEU A 480 -10.27 -3.74 -11.06
CA LEU A 480 -11.70 -4.06 -10.93
C LEU A 480 -12.22 -4.85 -12.13
N SER A 481 -11.69 -4.63 -13.34
CA SER A 481 -12.07 -5.40 -14.54
C SER A 481 -11.62 -6.86 -14.50
N SER A 482 -10.63 -7.20 -13.67
CA SER A 482 -10.16 -8.57 -13.47
C SER A 482 -10.97 -9.34 -12.41
N ILE A 483 -11.74 -8.63 -11.56
CA ILE A 483 -12.52 -9.22 -10.47
C ILE A 483 -13.89 -9.65 -11.00
N THR A 484 -14.10 -10.95 -11.08
CA THR A 484 -15.39 -11.54 -11.48
C THR A 484 -16.19 -12.12 -10.31
N ASP A 485 -15.59 -12.25 -9.13
CA ASP A 485 -16.22 -12.84 -7.95
C ASP A 485 -16.97 -11.78 -7.11
N LYS A 486 -18.25 -12.04 -6.83
CA LYS A 486 -19.16 -11.11 -6.17
C LYS A 486 -18.71 -10.75 -4.75
N GLU A 487 -18.19 -11.71 -3.98
CA GLU A 487 -17.73 -11.43 -2.61
C GLU A 487 -16.55 -10.46 -2.61
N GLN A 488 -15.59 -10.65 -3.52
CA GLN A 488 -14.46 -9.75 -3.70
C GLN A 488 -14.92 -8.36 -4.17
N GLN A 489 -15.91 -8.27 -5.05
CA GLN A 489 -16.47 -6.99 -5.48
C GLN A 489 -17.05 -6.20 -4.31
N THR A 490 -17.87 -6.83 -3.47
CA THR A 490 -18.46 -6.19 -2.29
C THR A 490 -17.38 -5.72 -1.32
N LYS A 491 -16.35 -6.53 -1.05
CA LYS A 491 -15.24 -6.17 -0.16
C LYS A 491 -14.45 -4.97 -0.69
N GLN A 492 -14.12 -4.94 -1.98
CA GLN A 492 -13.45 -3.81 -2.62
C GLN A 492 -14.27 -2.51 -2.50
N LEU A 493 -15.56 -2.61 -2.78
CA LEU A 493 -16.45 -1.45 -2.71
C LEU A 493 -16.56 -0.91 -1.28
N GLN A 494 -16.66 -1.80 -0.28
CA GLN A 494 -16.66 -1.40 1.12
C GLN A 494 -15.34 -0.72 1.53
N ALA A 495 -14.19 -1.26 1.10
CA ALA A 495 -12.88 -0.68 1.37
C ALA A 495 -12.73 0.70 0.73
N ALA A 496 -13.16 0.87 -0.53
CA ALA A 496 -13.14 2.15 -1.22
C ALA A 496 -14.07 3.18 -0.54
N LYS A 497 -15.29 2.78 -0.18
CA LYS A 497 -16.27 3.65 0.51
C LYS A 497 -15.75 4.17 1.85
N LYS A 498 -15.04 3.34 2.62
CA LYS A 498 -14.46 3.76 3.90
C LYS A 498 -13.50 4.95 3.76
N LEU A 499 -12.79 5.06 2.64
CA LEU A 499 -11.83 6.14 2.40
C LEU A 499 -12.49 7.42 1.87
N THR A 500 -13.57 7.31 1.11
CA THR A 500 -14.27 8.46 0.51
C THR A 500 -15.34 9.08 1.42
N GLN A 501 -15.79 8.43 2.49
CA GLN A 501 -16.82 9.01 3.36
C GLN A 501 -16.26 10.15 4.23
N PRO A 502 -16.84 11.36 4.18
CA PRO A 502 -16.60 12.39 5.19
C PRO A 502 -17.16 11.94 6.54
N PHE A 503 -16.39 12.11 7.61
CA PHE A 503 -16.88 11.88 8.98
C PHE A 503 -17.94 12.95 9.32
N ILE A 504 -19.23 12.63 9.15
CA ILE A 504 -20.28 13.36 9.88
C ILE A 504 -20.16 12.94 11.33
N SER A 505 -19.51 13.76 12.16
CA SER A 505 -19.63 13.64 13.61
C SER A 505 -21.09 13.88 13.96
N VAL A 506 -21.87 12.82 14.14
CA VAL A 506 -23.19 12.92 14.77
C VAL A 506 -22.95 13.21 16.25
N ASN A 507 -22.62 14.46 16.56
CA ASN A 507 -22.76 14.99 17.91
C ASN A 507 -24.26 15.23 18.11
N ASN A 508 -24.95 14.20 18.61
CA ASN A 508 -26.21 14.38 19.31
C ASN A 508 -25.92 15.12 20.62
N ASN A 509 -25.70 16.43 20.55
CA ASN A 509 -25.85 17.31 21.70
C ASN A 509 -26.95 18.30 21.35
N GLU A 510 -28.12 18.02 21.92
CA GLU A 510 -29.23 18.96 21.99
C GLU A 510 -28.78 20.28 22.62
N GLY A 511 -29.07 21.39 21.95
CA GLY A 511 -29.13 22.72 22.52
C GLY A 511 -27.78 23.44 22.64
N ASP A 512 -27.51 24.34 21.69
CA ASP A 512 -27.23 25.75 22.00
C ASP A 512 -27.12 26.55 20.69
N ASP A 513 -28.01 27.53 20.54
CA ASP A 513 -27.99 28.53 19.47
C ASP A 513 -26.71 29.40 19.63
N VAL A 514 -25.81 29.33 18.66
CA VAL A 514 -24.72 30.31 18.51
C VAL A 514 -24.74 30.82 17.07
N ASP A 515 -25.22 32.05 16.92
CA ASP A 515 -25.07 32.88 15.72
C ASP A 515 -23.58 33.03 15.38
N ILE A 516 -23.15 32.58 14.19
CA ILE A 516 -21.83 32.88 13.63
C ILE A 516 -22.03 33.57 12.30
N ASP A 517 -21.48 34.80 12.24
CA ASP A 517 -21.48 35.73 11.13
C ASP A 517 -21.03 35.09 9.80
N VAL A 518 -21.82 35.36 8.77
CA VAL A 518 -21.55 35.11 7.36
C VAL A 518 -20.61 36.19 6.87
N ASP A 519 -19.33 35.87 6.69
CA ASP A 519 -18.44 36.48 5.68
C ASP A 519 -17.01 35.92 5.83
N THR A 520 -16.68 34.87 5.09
CA THR A 520 -15.35 34.67 4.49
C THR A 520 -15.48 33.58 3.41
N ASP A 521 -15.13 33.95 2.18
CA ASP A 521 -14.98 33.08 1.02
C ASP A 521 -14.37 31.71 1.37
N MET A 522 -15.16 30.64 1.25
CA MET A 522 -14.63 29.29 1.08
C MET A 522 -15.21 28.69 -0.19
N VAL A 523 -14.31 28.54 -1.16
CA VAL A 523 -14.46 27.71 -2.35
C VAL A 523 -14.96 26.33 -1.91
N ILE A 524 -16.16 25.98 -2.37
CA ILE A 524 -16.69 24.61 -2.31
C ILE A 524 -15.66 23.72 -3.01
N VAL A 525 -14.92 22.91 -2.25
CA VAL A 525 -14.07 21.87 -2.84
C VAL A 525 -14.99 20.74 -3.28
N GLU A 526 -15.03 20.54 -4.60
CA GLU A 526 -15.84 19.58 -5.34
C GLU A 526 -15.59 18.11 -4.91
N ASP A 527 -16.69 17.40 -4.66
CA ASP A 527 -17.01 16.00 -5.02
C ASP A 527 -15.99 14.87 -4.79
N ASP A 528 -15.84 14.38 -3.56
CA ASP A 528 -15.23 13.06 -3.31
C ASP A 528 -16.13 11.88 -3.75
N ASP A 529 -17.46 12.07 -3.77
CA ASP A 529 -18.44 11.05 -4.24
C ASP A 529 -18.28 10.72 -5.73
N ASN A 530 -17.82 11.69 -6.54
CA ASN A 530 -17.62 11.48 -7.98
C ASN A 530 -16.41 10.60 -8.31
N LYS A 531 -15.42 10.45 -7.41
CA LYS A 531 -14.18 9.70 -7.72
C LYS A 531 -14.45 8.22 -7.90
N LEU A 532 -15.11 7.59 -6.94
CA LEU A 532 -15.47 6.17 -7.01
C LEU A 532 -16.43 5.90 -8.17
N ILE A 533 -17.43 6.77 -8.37
CA ILE A 533 -18.37 6.71 -9.49
C ILE A 533 -17.64 6.71 -10.83
N ASN A 534 -16.67 7.62 -11.01
CA ASN A 534 -15.87 7.71 -12.23
C ASN A 534 -15.00 6.46 -12.47
N VAL A 535 -14.43 5.87 -11.42
CA VAL A 535 -13.70 4.59 -11.55
C VAL A 535 -14.63 3.48 -12.03
N LEU A 536 -15.82 3.35 -11.43
CA LEU A 536 -16.76 2.30 -11.79
C LEU A 536 -17.26 2.48 -13.23
N ARG A 537 -17.58 3.72 -13.64
CA ARG A 537 -17.90 4.03 -15.05
C ARG A 537 -16.80 3.60 -15.99
N ARG A 538 -15.55 3.95 -15.69
CA ARG A 538 -14.37 3.57 -16.49
C ARG A 538 -14.17 2.05 -16.54
N THR A 539 -14.44 1.37 -15.43
CA THR A 539 -14.33 -0.11 -15.33
C THR A 539 -15.31 -0.79 -16.27
N VAL A 540 -16.59 -0.39 -16.22
CA VAL A 540 -17.63 -0.95 -17.10
C VAL A 540 -17.35 -0.58 -18.56
N GLU A 541 -16.97 0.67 -18.84
CA GLU A 541 -16.59 1.10 -20.19
C GLU A 541 -15.43 0.26 -20.75
N ARG A 542 -14.40 -0.01 -19.96
CA ARG A 542 -13.27 -0.86 -20.36
C ARG A 542 -13.72 -2.25 -20.77
N VAL A 543 -14.53 -2.91 -19.95
CA VAL A 543 -15.07 -4.25 -20.26
C VAL A 543 -15.96 -4.20 -21.51
N MET A 544 -16.76 -3.14 -21.66
CA MET A 544 -17.61 -2.94 -22.83
C MET A 544 -16.81 -2.79 -24.12
N ILE A 545 -15.66 -2.12 -24.08
CA ILE A 545 -14.73 -1.94 -25.22
C ILE A 545 -14.00 -3.25 -25.51
N GLU A 546 -13.44 -3.90 -24.50
CA GLU A 546 -12.69 -5.16 -24.63
C GLU A 546 -13.55 -6.26 -25.26
N THR A 547 -14.83 -6.32 -24.89
CA THR A 547 -15.77 -7.33 -25.36
C THR A 547 -16.48 -6.96 -26.66
N ALA A 548 -16.44 -5.69 -27.09
CA ALA A 548 -17.16 -5.20 -28.28
C ALA A 548 -16.88 -6.02 -29.56
N PRO A 549 -15.63 -6.41 -29.89
CA PRO A 549 -15.34 -7.17 -31.10
C PRO A 549 -16.07 -8.52 -31.18
N ASN A 550 -16.46 -9.10 -30.05
CA ASN A 550 -17.18 -10.38 -29.99
C ASN A 550 -18.68 -10.25 -30.34
N TYR A 551 -19.19 -9.03 -30.40
CA TYR A 551 -20.58 -8.73 -30.77
C TYR A 551 -20.68 -7.99 -32.12
N GLU A 552 -19.56 -7.53 -32.69
CA GLU A 552 -19.51 -6.95 -34.03
C GLU A 552 -19.65 -8.04 -35.10
N ARG A 553 -20.68 -7.93 -35.95
CA ARG A 553 -20.98 -8.93 -37.00
C ARG A 553 -20.33 -8.57 -38.33
N GLN A 554 -19.79 -9.58 -39.02
CA GLN A 554 -19.49 -9.48 -40.45
C GLN A 554 -20.79 -9.53 -41.26
N GLN A 555 -20.91 -8.71 -42.30
CA GLN A 555 -22.11 -8.69 -43.16
C GLN A 555 -22.31 -10.09 -43.78
N ASN A 556 -23.46 -10.71 -43.50
CA ASN A 556 -24.00 -11.98 -44.04
C ASN A 556 -23.90 -13.26 -43.19
N ASP A 557 -23.48 -13.22 -41.92
CA ASP A 557 -23.60 -14.40 -41.05
C ASP A 557 -25.06 -14.62 -40.57
N PRO A 558 -25.64 -15.83 -40.74
CA PRO A 558 -26.98 -16.13 -40.24
C PRO A 558 -26.99 -16.17 -38.71
N VAL A 559 -27.91 -15.42 -38.09
CA VAL A 559 -28.08 -15.44 -36.62
C VAL A 559 -28.82 -16.70 -36.21
N ILE A 560 -28.14 -17.56 -35.47
CA ILE A 560 -28.75 -18.74 -34.86
C ILE A 560 -29.08 -18.40 -33.41
N VAL A 561 -30.36 -18.54 -33.04
CA VAL A 561 -30.80 -18.38 -31.65
C VAL A 561 -30.24 -19.56 -30.84
N LYS A 562 -29.30 -19.26 -29.93
CA LYS A 562 -28.69 -20.21 -29.00
C LYS A 562 -29.41 -20.13 -27.67
N ASP A 563 -30.17 -21.17 -27.35
CA ASP A 563 -30.97 -21.26 -26.12
C ASP A 563 -30.47 -22.35 -25.14
N ASP A 564 -29.33 -22.97 -25.43
CA ASP A 564 -28.76 -24.03 -24.60
C ASP A 564 -28.09 -23.45 -23.35
N GLU A 565 -28.51 -23.84 -22.14
CA GLU A 565 -27.96 -23.32 -20.87
C GLU A 565 -26.44 -23.52 -20.72
N LEU A 566 -25.87 -24.54 -21.38
CA LEU A 566 -24.44 -24.83 -21.36
C LEU A 566 -23.59 -23.90 -22.25
N SER A 567 -24.21 -22.98 -22.99
CA SER A 567 -23.57 -22.15 -24.02
C SER A 567 -23.10 -20.76 -23.55
N VAL A 568 -23.07 -20.49 -22.24
CA VAL A 568 -22.62 -19.18 -21.74
C VAL A 568 -21.10 -19.06 -21.88
N ASP A 569 -20.67 -18.21 -22.80
CA ASP A 569 -19.25 -17.91 -23.01
C ASP A 569 -18.66 -17.16 -21.81
N GLU A 570 -17.38 -17.40 -21.47
CA GLU A 570 -16.68 -16.68 -20.38
C GLU A 570 -16.64 -15.15 -20.62
N ILE A 571 -16.61 -14.74 -21.89
CA ILE A 571 -16.66 -13.33 -22.32
C ILE A 571 -18.02 -12.71 -21.98
N ASP A 572 -19.12 -13.44 -22.23
CA ASP A 572 -20.46 -12.98 -21.88
C ASP A 572 -20.60 -12.87 -20.36
N PHE A 573 -20.05 -13.84 -19.63
CA PHE A 573 -19.99 -13.83 -18.17
C PHE A 573 -19.28 -12.59 -17.63
N LYS A 574 -18.08 -12.27 -18.15
CA LYS A 574 -17.33 -11.07 -17.77
C LYS A 574 -18.11 -9.79 -18.11
N LEU A 575 -18.76 -9.74 -19.27
CA LEU A 575 -19.52 -8.56 -19.72
C LEU A 575 -20.67 -8.23 -18.76
N TYR A 576 -21.56 -9.19 -18.49
CA TYR A 576 -22.73 -8.88 -17.68
C TYR A 576 -22.37 -8.69 -16.20
N ARG A 577 -21.35 -9.39 -15.69
CA ARG A 577 -20.82 -9.18 -14.33
C ARG A 577 -20.24 -7.78 -14.12
N SER A 578 -19.70 -7.16 -15.18
CA SER A 578 -19.21 -5.79 -15.05
C SER A 578 -20.33 -4.79 -14.69
N VAL A 579 -21.56 -5.02 -15.12
CA VAL A 579 -22.70 -4.14 -14.81
C VAL A 579 -23.07 -4.21 -13.33
N GLU A 580 -22.80 -5.32 -12.66
CA GLU A 580 -23.11 -5.52 -11.23
C GLU A 580 -22.39 -4.53 -10.32
N TRP A 581 -21.25 -3.99 -10.75
CA TRP A 581 -20.57 -2.89 -10.07
C TRP A 581 -21.50 -1.69 -9.84
N PHE A 582 -22.36 -1.37 -10.81
CA PHE A 582 -23.34 -0.30 -10.67
C PHE A 582 -24.49 -0.67 -9.72
N TYR A 583 -24.95 -1.92 -9.75
CA TYR A 583 -26.00 -2.40 -8.85
C TYR A 583 -25.56 -2.38 -7.38
N GLU A 584 -24.36 -2.90 -7.08
CA GLU A 584 -23.83 -2.96 -5.73
C GLU A 584 -23.49 -1.56 -5.17
N ASN A 585 -23.11 -0.62 -6.05
CA ASN A 585 -22.86 0.77 -5.66
C ASN A 585 -24.10 1.68 -5.69
N GLN A 586 -25.29 1.17 -6.02
CA GLN A 586 -26.52 1.96 -6.14
C GLN A 586 -26.50 3.04 -7.22
N MET A 587 -25.69 2.86 -8.27
CA MET A 587 -25.63 3.77 -9.42
C MET A 587 -26.75 3.44 -10.41
N TYR A 588 -28.00 3.75 -10.06
CA TYR A 588 -29.16 3.23 -10.79
C TYR A 588 -29.25 3.72 -12.24
N GLU A 589 -28.90 4.99 -12.49
CA GLU A 589 -28.92 5.57 -13.85
C GLU A 589 -27.96 4.84 -14.80
N ASP A 590 -26.70 4.70 -14.37
CA ASP A 590 -25.65 4.02 -15.11
C ASP A 590 -25.95 2.51 -15.26
N ALA A 591 -26.52 1.88 -14.22
CA ALA A 591 -26.97 0.49 -14.26
C ALA A 591 -28.05 0.26 -15.32
N ILE A 592 -29.06 1.14 -15.45
CA ILE A 592 -30.12 1.01 -16.45
C ILE A 592 -29.53 1.10 -17.86
N LYS A 593 -28.72 2.12 -18.12
CA LYS A 593 -28.08 2.34 -19.44
C LYS A 593 -27.21 1.14 -19.83
N ALA A 594 -26.32 0.70 -18.92
CA ALA A 594 -25.44 -0.43 -19.18
C ALA A 594 -26.20 -1.76 -19.36
N THR A 595 -27.25 -2.00 -18.57
CA THR A 595 -28.12 -3.19 -18.68
C THR A 595 -28.76 -3.26 -20.07
N ILE A 596 -29.31 -2.16 -20.58
CA ILE A 596 -29.89 -2.10 -21.92
C ILE A 596 -28.84 -2.42 -22.99
N VAL A 597 -27.62 -1.87 -22.87
CA VAL A 597 -26.52 -2.14 -23.81
C VAL A 597 -26.15 -3.63 -23.82
N VAL A 598 -26.02 -4.28 -22.66
CA VAL A 598 -25.72 -5.71 -22.56
C VAL A 598 -26.85 -6.56 -23.16
N ILE A 599 -28.12 -6.27 -22.81
CA ILE A 599 -29.27 -7.00 -23.35
C ILE A 599 -29.31 -6.88 -24.88
N ARG A 600 -29.11 -5.67 -25.43
CA ARG A 600 -29.07 -5.45 -26.88
C ARG A 600 -27.96 -6.27 -27.54
N ARG A 601 -26.75 -6.34 -26.96
CA ARG A 601 -25.64 -7.17 -27.46
C ARG A 601 -25.99 -8.66 -27.48
N PHE A 602 -26.63 -9.18 -26.43
CA PHE A 602 -27.06 -10.57 -26.40
C PHE A 602 -28.20 -10.86 -27.39
N LEU A 603 -29.17 -9.96 -27.51
CA LEU A 603 -30.31 -10.13 -28.40
C LEU A 603 -29.93 -10.03 -29.89
N ILE A 604 -29.01 -9.14 -30.26
CA ILE A 604 -28.54 -9.03 -31.66
C ILE A 604 -27.88 -10.36 -32.10
N ASN A 605 -27.16 -11.00 -31.19
CA ASN A 605 -26.35 -12.18 -31.49
C ASN A 605 -27.06 -13.51 -31.21
N GLY A 606 -28.34 -13.48 -30.81
CA GLY A 606 -29.11 -14.71 -30.56
C GLY A 606 -28.76 -15.43 -29.25
N LYS A 607 -28.05 -14.79 -28.32
CA LYS A 607 -27.50 -15.41 -27.10
C LYS A 607 -28.51 -15.39 -25.93
N LEU A 608 -29.51 -16.27 -25.97
CA LEU A 608 -30.57 -16.29 -24.96
C LEU A 608 -30.12 -16.85 -23.61
N ALA A 609 -29.21 -17.83 -23.58
CA ALA A 609 -28.70 -18.41 -22.34
C ALA A 609 -27.98 -17.36 -21.46
N SER A 610 -27.11 -16.54 -22.06
CA SER A 610 -26.39 -15.46 -21.38
C SER A 610 -27.34 -14.38 -20.86
N LEU A 611 -28.38 -14.04 -21.64
CA LEU A 611 -29.43 -13.11 -21.23
C LEU A 611 -30.22 -13.61 -20.01
N LYS A 612 -30.69 -14.86 -20.04
CA LYS A 612 -31.44 -15.48 -18.94
C LYS A 612 -30.61 -15.53 -17.66
N LYS A 613 -29.34 -15.91 -17.76
CA LYS A 613 -28.42 -15.95 -16.62
C LYS A 613 -28.21 -14.57 -15.99
N PHE A 614 -28.02 -13.54 -16.81
CA PHE A 614 -27.89 -12.16 -16.34
C PHE A 614 -29.16 -11.66 -15.62
N ALA A 615 -30.34 -11.96 -16.17
CA ALA A 615 -31.62 -11.56 -15.60
C ALA A 615 -31.98 -12.29 -14.31
N LYS A 616 -31.58 -13.56 -14.17
CA LYS A 616 -31.81 -14.34 -12.94
C LYS A 616 -31.15 -13.72 -11.71
N GLU A 617 -30.00 -13.06 -11.90
CA GLU A 617 -29.23 -12.46 -10.82
C GLU A 617 -29.64 -11.00 -10.53
N ASN A 618 -30.39 -10.35 -11.44
CA ASN A 618 -30.68 -8.93 -11.38
C ASN A 618 -32.17 -8.62 -11.60
N ASN A 619 -32.82 -7.96 -10.64
CA ASN A 619 -34.22 -7.57 -10.76
C ASN A 619 -34.38 -6.21 -11.44
N PHE A 620 -34.66 -6.22 -12.74
CA PHE A 620 -34.81 -5.00 -13.55
C PHE A 620 -35.99 -4.11 -13.14
N LYS A 621 -37.10 -4.70 -12.68
CA LYS A 621 -38.26 -3.93 -12.19
C LYS A 621 -37.92 -3.17 -10.89
N GLN A 622 -37.19 -3.82 -10.00
CA GLN A 622 -36.71 -3.20 -8.77
C GLN A 622 -35.70 -2.09 -9.06
N LEU A 623 -34.82 -2.27 -10.05
CA LEU A 623 -33.88 -1.23 -10.47
C LEU A 623 -34.58 0.06 -10.88
N ILE A 624 -35.61 -0.04 -11.73
CA ILE A 624 -36.42 1.13 -12.16
C ILE A 624 -37.11 1.76 -10.96
N SER A 625 -37.73 0.95 -10.09
CA SER A 625 -38.39 1.46 -8.89
C SER A 625 -37.43 2.20 -7.97
N ASN A 626 -36.20 1.73 -7.80
CA ASN A 626 -35.20 2.39 -6.96
C ASN A 626 -34.74 3.72 -7.57
N TYR A 627 -34.53 3.77 -8.89
CA TYR A 627 -34.23 5.01 -9.62
C TYR A 627 -35.36 6.04 -9.48
N ASP A 628 -36.61 5.61 -9.60
CA ASP A 628 -37.77 6.49 -9.43
C ASP A 628 -37.87 7.05 -8.00
N ILE A 629 -37.54 6.25 -6.99
CA ILE A 629 -37.51 6.72 -5.59
C ILE A 629 -36.41 7.77 -5.38
N GLU A 630 -35.21 7.53 -5.91
CA GLU A 630 -34.06 8.45 -5.78
C GLU A 630 -34.36 9.79 -6.48
N THR A 631 -34.85 9.75 -7.71
CA THR A 631 -35.15 10.95 -8.51
C THR A 631 -36.31 11.79 -7.94
N VAL A 632 -37.31 11.15 -7.31
CA VAL A 632 -38.39 11.87 -6.62
C VAL A 632 -37.87 12.64 -5.39
N GLY A 633 -36.83 12.14 -4.71
CA GLY A 633 -36.23 12.81 -3.56
C GLY A 633 -35.43 14.08 -3.90
N GLU A 634 -34.85 14.15 -5.11
CA GLU A 634 -34.09 15.32 -5.59
C GLU A 634 -34.99 16.46 -6.10
N ASP A 635 -36.14 16.13 -6.68
CA ASP A 635 -37.09 17.11 -7.22
C ASP A 635 -37.74 17.98 -6.11
N ASP A 636 -37.73 17.54 -4.85
CA ASP A 636 -38.18 18.33 -3.68
C ASP A 636 -37.11 19.34 -3.19
N GLN A 637 -35.81 19.11 -3.45
CA GLN A 637 -34.72 20.01 -3.03
C GLN A 637 -34.39 21.08 -4.09
N GLN A 638 -34.67 20.83 -5.37
CA GLN A 638 -34.31 21.74 -6.47
C GLN A 638 -35.36 22.82 -6.79
N GLN A 639 -36.49 22.90 -6.08
CA GLN A 639 -37.46 23.98 -6.27
C GLN A 639 -36.96 25.36 -5.81
N GLN A 640 -35.75 25.50 -5.24
CA GLN A 640 -35.23 26.79 -4.78
C GLN A 640 -34.08 27.42 -5.59
N GLN A 641 -33.50 26.76 -6.62
CA GLN A 641 -32.43 27.39 -7.41
C GLN A 641 -32.63 27.19 -8.91
N GLN A 642 -33.51 28.02 -9.49
CA GLN A 642 -33.45 28.33 -10.91
C GLN A 642 -32.38 29.40 -11.15
N GLN A 643 -31.23 29.00 -11.67
CA GLN A 643 -30.43 29.67 -12.72
C GLN A 643 -28.97 29.21 -12.65
N GLN A 644 -28.55 28.34 -13.57
CA GLN A 644 -27.48 28.60 -14.54
C GLN A 644 -27.25 27.37 -15.44
N ASP A 645 -26.80 27.66 -16.64
CA ASP A 645 -26.96 26.90 -17.88
C ASP A 645 -26.01 25.70 -18.10
N GLU A 646 -26.42 24.85 -19.06
CA GLU A 646 -25.56 24.06 -19.98
C GLU A 646 -24.90 22.73 -19.57
N LYS A 647 -25.46 21.97 -18.61
CA LYS A 647 -25.27 20.51 -18.55
C LYS A 647 -26.60 19.76 -18.36
N LYS A 648 -27.47 19.81 -19.37
CA LYS A 648 -28.64 18.92 -19.51
C LYS A 648 -28.28 17.71 -20.36
N GLU A 649 -27.40 16.88 -19.84
CA GLU A 649 -27.19 15.48 -20.25
C GLU A 649 -27.31 14.73 -18.90
N GLU A 650 -28.12 13.70 -18.64
CA GLU A 650 -28.64 12.66 -19.51
C GLU A 650 -29.67 11.78 -18.74
N ARG A 651 -30.68 12.37 -18.07
CA ARG A 651 -31.68 11.59 -17.26
C ARG A 651 -32.31 10.44 -18.08
N VAL A 652 -32.49 9.27 -17.46
CA VAL A 652 -33.15 8.09 -18.08
C VAL A 652 -34.56 8.47 -18.55
N THR A 653 -34.82 8.31 -19.84
CA THR A 653 -36.11 8.66 -20.46
C THR A 653 -37.16 7.59 -20.20
N ASP A 654 -38.44 7.96 -20.26
CA ASP A 654 -39.53 7.00 -20.10
C ASP A 654 -39.48 5.88 -21.17
N ASP A 655 -39.03 6.18 -22.39
CA ASP A 655 -38.79 5.18 -23.44
C ASP A 655 -37.76 4.12 -23.00
N THR A 656 -36.67 4.52 -22.34
CA THR A 656 -35.65 3.58 -21.86
C THR A 656 -36.14 2.72 -20.69
N LYS A 657 -36.98 3.26 -19.80
CA LYS A 657 -37.64 2.49 -18.75
C LYS A 657 -38.59 1.45 -19.37
N GLN A 658 -39.40 1.88 -20.34
CA GLN A 658 -40.33 1.01 -21.05
C GLN A 658 -39.59 -0.12 -21.79
N GLU A 659 -38.47 0.18 -22.44
CA GLU A 659 -37.64 -0.84 -23.11
C GLU A 659 -37.16 -1.93 -22.13
N LEU A 660 -36.67 -1.53 -20.94
CA LEU A 660 -36.20 -2.48 -19.93
C LEU A 660 -37.35 -3.33 -19.34
N ILE A 661 -38.55 -2.75 -19.19
CA ILE A 661 -39.76 -3.49 -18.79
C ILE A 661 -40.12 -4.53 -19.85
N GLU A 662 -40.09 -4.17 -21.13
CA GLU A 662 -40.36 -5.09 -22.24
C GLU A 662 -39.35 -6.25 -22.29
N TYR A 663 -38.06 -5.99 -22.02
CA TYR A 663 -37.08 -7.06 -21.86
C TYR A 663 -37.39 -7.98 -20.69
N THR A 664 -37.83 -7.42 -19.55
CA THR A 664 -38.21 -8.22 -18.39
C THR A 664 -39.39 -9.15 -18.72
N ASN A 665 -40.39 -8.63 -19.43
CA ASN A 665 -41.56 -9.43 -19.84
C ASN A 665 -41.15 -10.53 -20.84
N PHE A 666 -40.22 -10.24 -21.74
CA PHE A 666 -39.68 -11.24 -22.68
C PHE A 666 -38.93 -12.36 -21.96
N ILE A 667 -38.10 -12.04 -20.98
CA ILE A 667 -37.38 -13.03 -20.18
C ILE A 667 -38.35 -13.92 -19.38
N GLU A 668 -39.40 -13.35 -18.78
CA GLU A 668 -40.45 -14.15 -18.13
C GLU A 668 -41.09 -15.15 -19.10
N GLY A 669 -41.29 -14.75 -20.37
CA GLY A 669 -41.75 -15.65 -21.43
C GLY A 669 -40.76 -16.77 -21.75
N LEU A 670 -39.46 -16.47 -21.78
CA LEU A 670 -38.41 -17.47 -22.03
C LEU A 670 -38.26 -18.48 -20.88
N GLU A 671 -38.33 -18.02 -19.63
CA GLU A 671 -38.29 -18.91 -18.46
C GLU A 671 -39.45 -19.91 -18.47
N LEU A 672 -40.65 -19.47 -18.85
CA LEU A 672 -41.79 -20.38 -19.02
C LEU A 672 -41.54 -21.41 -20.13
N ILE A 673 -40.89 -21.02 -21.23
CA ILE A 673 -40.52 -21.95 -22.31
C ILE A 673 -39.51 -22.99 -21.79
N ASP A 674 -38.50 -22.58 -21.02
CA ASP A 674 -37.52 -23.49 -20.42
C ASP A 674 -38.16 -24.47 -19.45
N ASP A 675 -39.05 -24.00 -18.58
CA ASP A 675 -39.82 -24.84 -17.65
C ASP A 675 -40.57 -25.94 -18.43
N TRP A 676 -41.19 -25.60 -19.56
CA TRP A 676 -41.87 -26.58 -20.42
C TRP A 676 -40.90 -27.52 -21.15
N LYS A 677 -39.76 -27.02 -21.64
CA LYS A 677 -38.71 -27.87 -22.23
C LYS A 677 -38.19 -28.89 -21.21
N LEU A 678 -37.91 -28.46 -19.98
CA LEU A 678 -37.50 -29.33 -18.87
C LEU A 678 -38.58 -30.34 -18.52
N PHE A 679 -39.85 -29.91 -18.41
CA PHE A 679 -40.99 -30.77 -18.13
C PHE A 679 -41.15 -31.89 -19.18
N ILE A 680 -41.00 -31.54 -20.46
CA ILE A 680 -41.06 -32.49 -21.59
C ILE A 680 -39.88 -33.47 -21.54
N ASN A 681 -38.66 -32.96 -21.33
CA ASN A 681 -37.44 -33.78 -21.30
C ASN A 681 -37.43 -34.78 -20.12
N GLN A 682 -38.01 -34.40 -18.98
CA GLN A 682 -38.16 -35.27 -17.81
C GLN A 682 -39.28 -36.31 -17.97
N GLY A 683 -40.04 -36.26 -19.07
CA GLY A 683 -41.10 -37.22 -19.38
C GLY A 683 -42.31 -37.12 -18.45
N HIS A 684 -42.54 -35.95 -17.84
CA HIS A 684 -43.67 -35.77 -16.94
C HIS A 684 -45.00 -35.86 -17.68
N PRO A 685 -46.04 -36.49 -17.08
CA PRO A 685 -47.32 -36.63 -17.74
C PRO A 685 -48.04 -35.28 -17.79
N PHE A 686 -48.51 -34.89 -18.99
CA PHE A 686 -49.39 -33.74 -19.20
C PHE A 686 -50.79 -34.02 -18.63
N LYS A 687 -50.91 -34.15 -17.31
CA LYS A 687 -52.16 -34.42 -16.59
C LYS A 687 -52.24 -33.70 -15.26
N GLY A 688 -53.38 -33.07 -14.99
CA GLY A 688 -53.71 -32.47 -13.70
C GLY A 688 -54.04 -30.98 -13.79
N THR A 689 -54.75 -30.48 -12.77
CA THR A 689 -55.21 -29.08 -12.73
C THR A 689 -54.08 -28.05 -12.70
N SER A 690 -52.93 -28.40 -12.10
CA SER A 690 -51.73 -27.55 -12.06
C SER A 690 -51.08 -27.38 -13.45
N VAL A 691 -51.18 -28.39 -14.31
CA VAL A 691 -50.68 -28.35 -15.69
C VAL A 691 -51.56 -27.43 -16.52
N ASP A 692 -52.88 -27.53 -16.37
CA ASP A 692 -53.84 -26.65 -17.06
C ASP A 692 -53.66 -25.19 -16.68
N SER A 693 -53.51 -24.88 -15.38
CA SER A 693 -53.26 -23.49 -14.94
C SER A 693 -51.93 -22.94 -15.46
N SER A 694 -50.90 -23.77 -15.54
CA SER A 694 -49.57 -23.37 -16.05
C SER A 694 -49.59 -23.18 -17.56
N LEU A 695 -50.32 -24.01 -18.31
CA LEU A 695 -50.53 -23.86 -19.75
C LEU A 695 -51.30 -22.59 -20.07
N GLU A 696 -52.38 -22.31 -19.35
CA GLU A 696 -53.17 -21.08 -19.53
C GLU A 696 -52.37 -19.83 -19.18
N LYS A 697 -51.54 -19.88 -18.12
CA LYS A 697 -50.58 -18.81 -17.80
C LYS A 697 -49.59 -18.60 -18.93
N THR A 698 -48.96 -19.68 -19.41
CA THR A 698 -47.94 -19.64 -20.46
C THR A 698 -48.50 -19.09 -21.76
N GLU A 699 -49.66 -19.58 -22.19
CA GLU A 699 -50.37 -19.07 -23.37
C GLU A 699 -50.66 -17.58 -23.24
N LYS A 700 -51.20 -17.14 -22.10
CA LYS A 700 -51.54 -15.73 -21.87
C LYS A 700 -50.31 -14.83 -21.95
N VAL A 701 -49.21 -15.23 -21.30
CA VAL A 701 -47.96 -14.46 -21.28
C VAL A 701 -47.33 -14.40 -22.68
N LEU A 702 -47.16 -15.55 -23.35
CA LEU A 702 -46.54 -15.60 -24.67
C LEU A 702 -47.38 -14.87 -25.73
N LYS A 703 -48.71 -14.98 -25.72
CA LYS A 703 -49.56 -14.22 -26.65
C LYS A 703 -49.49 -12.72 -26.41
N ASN A 704 -49.41 -12.29 -25.15
CA ASN A 704 -49.23 -10.87 -24.83
C ASN A 704 -47.89 -10.34 -25.36
N ILE A 705 -46.81 -11.11 -25.21
CA ILE A 705 -45.49 -10.76 -25.77
C ILE A 705 -45.57 -10.69 -27.30
N LEU A 706 -46.14 -11.69 -27.98
CA LEU A 706 -46.28 -11.66 -29.44
C LEU A 706 -47.01 -10.40 -29.93
N GLN A 707 -48.10 -10.03 -29.25
CA GLN A 707 -48.96 -8.90 -29.64
C GLN A 707 -48.37 -7.53 -29.34
N ASN A 708 -47.57 -7.37 -28.28
CA ASN A 708 -47.22 -6.04 -27.75
C ASN A 708 -45.71 -5.76 -27.70
N TRP A 709 -44.85 -6.79 -27.69
CA TRP A 709 -43.44 -6.65 -27.33
C TRP A 709 -42.69 -5.65 -28.24
N LEU A 710 -42.20 -4.56 -27.65
CA LEU A 710 -41.42 -3.52 -28.34
C LEU A 710 -42.11 -2.78 -29.50
N LEU A 711 -43.43 -2.90 -29.68
CA LEU A 711 -44.15 -2.24 -30.78
C LEU A 711 -44.28 -0.73 -30.59
N GLU A 712 -44.58 -0.29 -29.37
CA GLU A 712 -44.75 1.14 -29.05
C GLU A 712 -43.44 1.92 -29.24
N LEU A 713 -42.31 1.29 -28.91
CA LEU A 713 -40.96 1.84 -29.09
C LEU A 713 -40.53 1.93 -30.56
N ASN A 714 -41.27 1.31 -31.48
CA ASN A 714 -40.99 1.32 -32.92
C ASN A 714 -41.64 2.52 -33.64
N THR A 715 -42.46 3.32 -32.95
CA THR A 715 -43.36 4.30 -33.60
C THR A 715 -42.75 5.68 -33.89
N ASN A 716 -41.50 5.95 -33.48
CA ASN A 716 -40.97 7.33 -33.42
C ASN A 716 -39.70 7.66 -34.22
N ARG A 717 -39.29 6.91 -35.26
CA ARG A 717 -38.16 7.32 -36.14
C ARG A 717 -38.36 6.88 -37.60
N ASP A 718 -38.84 7.79 -38.44
CA ASP A 718 -39.01 7.65 -39.90
C ASP A 718 -37.65 7.66 -40.64
N ASP A 719 -36.83 6.62 -40.50
CA ASP A 719 -35.63 6.43 -41.33
C ASP A 719 -35.57 5.01 -41.93
N ASP A 720 -36.03 4.88 -43.17
CA ASP A 720 -36.06 3.63 -43.96
C ASP A 720 -34.67 3.06 -44.30
N LEU A 721 -33.58 3.78 -44.01
CA LEU A 721 -32.21 3.40 -44.37
C LEU A 721 -31.52 2.51 -43.33
N ASN A 722 -31.98 2.52 -42.06
CA ASN A 722 -31.49 1.64 -40.99
C ASN A 722 -32.65 1.28 -40.06
N PRO A 723 -33.21 0.06 -40.13
CA PRO A 723 -34.31 -0.31 -39.25
C PRO A 723 -33.85 -0.22 -37.78
N PRO A 724 -34.66 0.34 -36.88
CA PRO A 724 -34.30 0.46 -35.47
C PRO A 724 -33.93 -0.92 -34.91
N ILE A 725 -32.90 -0.96 -34.06
CA ILE A 725 -32.37 -2.19 -33.44
C ILE A 725 -33.48 -3.09 -32.86
N VAL A 726 -34.51 -2.45 -32.32
CA VAL A 726 -35.74 -3.02 -31.76
C VAL A 726 -36.53 -3.85 -32.78
N GLN A 727 -36.63 -3.39 -34.03
CA GLN A 727 -37.28 -4.14 -35.11
C GLN A 727 -36.48 -5.41 -35.49
N GLN A 728 -35.15 -5.36 -35.38
CA GLN A 728 -34.31 -6.54 -35.61
C GLN A 728 -34.55 -7.62 -34.55
N PHE A 729 -34.81 -7.23 -33.29
CA PHE A 729 -35.20 -8.17 -32.24
C PHE A 729 -36.52 -8.87 -32.54
N ARG A 730 -37.54 -8.12 -32.96
CA ARG A 730 -38.82 -8.72 -33.36
C ARG A 730 -38.64 -9.74 -34.49
N ILE A 731 -37.85 -9.38 -35.51
CA ILE A 731 -37.56 -10.28 -36.66
C ILE A 731 -36.93 -11.60 -36.18
N LEU A 732 -36.01 -11.56 -35.20
CA LEU A 732 -35.31 -12.75 -34.72
C LEU A 732 -36.18 -13.62 -33.78
N TYR A 733 -36.87 -12.98 -32.84
CA TYR A 733 -37.47 -13.68 -31.69
C TYR A 733 -38.97 -13.95 -31.80
N ILE A 734 -39.73 -13.18 -32.58
CA ILE A 734 -41.15 -13.50 -32.82
C ILE A 734 -41.30 -14.87 -33.51
N PRO A 735 -40.54 -15.19 -34.58
CA PRO A 735 -40.54 -16.53 -35.17
C PRO A 735 -40.18 -17.64 -34.18
N TYR A 736 -39.20 -17.36 -33.30
CA TYR A 736 -38.75 -18.30 -32.28
C TYR A 736 -39.87 -18.62 -31.27
N LEU A 737 -40.47 -17.60 -30.67
CA LEU A 737 -41.55 -17.75 -29.70
C LEU A 737 -42.76 -18.51 -30.27
N ILE A 738 -43.10 -18.24 -31.54
CA ILE A 738 -44.22 -18.93 -32.22
C ILE A 738 -43.92 -20.42 -32.38
N ILE A 739 -42.72 -20.78 -32.84
CA ILE A 739 -42.33 -22.19 -33.02
C ILE A 739 -42.30 -22.94 -31.68
N GLU A 740 -41.78 -22.31 -30.62
CA GLU A 740 -41.77 -22.87 -29.27
C GLU A 740 -43.19 -23.04 -28.71
N LEU A 741 -44.06 -22.02 -28.87
CA LEU A 741 -45.46 -22.10 -28.44
C LEU A 741 -46.23 -23.19 -29.20
N LEU A 742 -46.01 -23.34 -30.51
CA LEU A 742 -46.57 -24.45 -31.30
C LEU A 742 -46.11 -25.81 -30.79
N THR A 743 -44.85 -25.93 -30.37
CA THR A 743 -44.30 -27.16 -29.78
C THR A 743 -44.91 -27.45 -28.41
N ILE A 744 -45.16 -26.42 -27.59
CA ILE A 744 -45.88 -26.57 -26.32
C ILE A 744 -47.31 -27.05 -26.57
N TYR A 745 -48.04 -26.45 -27.52
CA TYR A 745 -49.39 -26.89 -27.90
C TYR A 745 -49.42 -28.31 -28.46
N GLU A 746 -48.42 -28.68 -29.25
CA GLU A 746 -48.27 -30.02 -29.79
C GLU A 746 -48.21 -31.06 -28.68
N ASN A 747 -47.42 -30.82 -27.64
CA ASN A 747 -47.25 -31.74 -26.51
C ASN A 747 -48.45 -31.69 -25.55
N ALA A 748 -49.03 -30.50 -25.33
CA ALA A 748 -50.22 -30.30 -24.50
C ALA A 748 -51.47 -31.01 -25.04
N ARG A 749 -51.46 -31.50 -26.29
CA ARG A 749 -52.52 -32.33 -26.86
C ARG A 749 -52.85 -33.57 -26.02
N ALA A 750 -51.85 -34.10 -25.30
CA ALA A 750 -52.01 -35.24 -24.40
C ALA A 750 -52.96 -34.96 -23.22
N GLN A 751 -53.11 -33.69 -22.83
CA GLN A 751 -54.07 -33.24 -21.83
C GLN A 751 -55.43 -32.92 -22.45
N ASN A 752 -55.45 -32.07 -23.49
CA ASN A 752 -56.69 -31.65 -24.16
C ASN A 752 -56.45 -31.24 -25.62
N TRP A 753 -57.29 -31.73 -26.53
CA TRP A 753 -57.22 -31.39 -27.96
C TRP A 753 -57.55 -29.92 -28.28
N LYS A 754 -58.03 -29.13 -27.30
CA LYS A 754 -58.24 -27.68 -27.45
C LYS A 754 -56.96 -26.96 -27.91
N TYR A 755 -55.79 -27.41 -27.47
CA TYR A 755 -54.50 -26.80 -27.78
C TYR A 755 -54.10 -26.96 -29.25
N ILE A 756 -54.51 -28.03 -29.94
CA ILE A 756 -54.33 -28.17 -31.39
C ILE A 756 -55.18 -27.14 -32.15
N LYS A 757 -56.40 -26.85 -31.69
CA LYS A 757 -57.21 -25.77 -32.29
C LYS A 757 -56.55 -24.41 -32.09
N GLN A 758 -55.98 -24.16 -30.91
CA GLN A 758 -55.23 -22.94 -30.63
C GLN A 758 -53.95 -22.83 -31.47
N ALA A 759 -53.27 -23.95 -31.75
CA ALA A 759 -52.13 -23.98 -32.67
C ALA A 759 -52.54 -23.56 -34.10
N TYR A 760 -53.68 -24.04 -34.62
CA TYR A 760 -54.18 -23.59 -35.92
C TYR A 760 -54.66 -22.14 -35.93
N GLN A 761 -55.22 -21.64 -34.82
CA GLN A 761 -55.52 -20.21 -34.68
C GLN A 761 -54.24 -19.38 -34.80
N LEU A 762 -53.17 -19.78 -34.10
CA LEU A 762 -51.88 -19.11 -34.19
C LEU A 762 -51.28 -19.19 -35.60
N ILE A 763 -51.41 -20.32 -36.30
CA ILE A 763 -50.98 -20.45 -37.71
C ILE A 763 -51.75 -19.46 -38.60
N ASN A 764 -53.06 -19.30 -38.40
CA ASN A 764 -53.86 -18.33 -39.14
C ASN A 764 -53.49 -16.89 -38.79
N GLU A 765 -53.18 -16.60 -37.52
CA GLU A 765 -52.67 -15.30 -37.09
C GLU A 765 -51.33 -14.98 -37.79
N VAL A 766 -50.43 -15.94 -37.95
CA VAL A 766 -49.19 -15.74 -38.72
C VAL A 766 -49.45 -15.43 -40.19
N ALA A 767 -50.54 -15.94 -40.77
CA ALA A 767 -50.92 -15.67 -42.16
C ALA A 767 -51.69 -14.35 -42.33
N ASP A 768 -52.12 -13.70 -41.24
CA ASP A 768 -52.81 -12.43 -41.26
C ASP A 768 -51.82 -11.26 -41.28
N ASP A 769 -51.54 -10.75 -42.49
CA ASP A 769 -50.62 -9.65 -42.75
C ASP A 769 -51.23 -8.26 -42.49
N GLN A 770 -52.51 -8.18 -42.12
CA GLN A 770 -53.20 -6.91 -41.86
C GLN A 770 -53.23 -6.56 -40.37
N SER A 771 -53.35 -7.55 -39.50
CA SER A 771 -53.47 -7.32 -38.05
C SER A 771 -52.15 -7.36 -37.29
N ASN A 772 -51.12 -8.01 -37.83
CA ASN A 772 -49.83 -8.21 -37.16
C ASN A 772 -48.65 -8.25 -38.16
N ASP A 773 -47.42 -8.28 -37.62
CA ASP A 773 -46.17 -8.32 -38.38
C ASP A 773 -45.51 -9.70 -38.42
N TYR A 774 -46.20 -10.77 -37.99
CA TYR A 774 -45.60 -12.09 -37.79
C TYR A 774 -45.06 -12.67 -39.10
N LEU A 775 -45.84 -12.61 -40.19
CA LEU A 775 -45.42 -13.08 -41.50
C LEU A 775 -44.14 -12.36 -41.98
N ASN A 776 -44.10 -11.05 -41.78
CA ASN A 776 -42.94 -10.22 -42.15
C ASN A 776 -41.70 -10.63 -41.35
N CYS A 777 -41.85 -10.92 -40.06
CA CYS A 777 -40.77 -11.43 -39.22
C CYS A 777 -40.24 -12.79 -39.71
N PHE A 778 -41.11 -13.73 -40.11
CA PHE A 778 -40.70 -15.03 -40.67
C PHE A 778 -39.99 -14.91 -42.02
N ILE A 779 -40.40 -13.96 -42.87
CA ILE A 779 -39.77 -13.71 -44.17
C ILE A 779 -38.38 -13.09 -43.96
N LYS A 780 -38.29 -12.03 -43.15
CA LYS A 780 -37.03 -11.31 -42.91
C LYS A 780 -36.00 -12.13 -42.12
N SER A 781 -36.43 -13.03 -41.24
CA SER A 781 -35.54 -13.96 -40.52
C SER A 781 -35.09 -15.16 -41.36
N GLY A 782 -35.74 -15.43 -42.50
CA GLY A 782 -35.49 -16.61 -43.32
C GLY A 782 -36.00 -17.93 -42.74
N ARG A 783 -36.73 -17.91 -41.61
CA ARG A 783 -37.22 -19.11 -40.89
C ARG A 783 -38.57 -19.65 -41.39
N ILE A 784 -39.11 -19.10 -42.49
CA ILE A 784 -40.40 -19.54 -43.03
C ILE A 784 -40.45 -21.03 -43.37
N LYS A 785 -39.33 -21.62 -43.83
CA LYS A 785 -39.26 -23.06 -44.15
C LYS A 785 -39.43 -23.94 -42.92
N GLU A 786 -38.82 -23.54 -41.81
CA GLU A 786 -38.91 -24.23 -40.52
C GLU A 786 -40.35 -24.17 -39.99
N PHE A 787 -40.96 -22.99 -40.05
CA PHE A 787 -42.37 -22.81 -39.70
C PHE A 787 -43.30 -23.70 -40.53
N MET A 788 -43.13 -23.73 -41.85
CA MET A 788 -43.96 -24.58 -42.73
C MET A 788 -43.78 -26.08 -42.45
N ALA A 789 -42.56 -26.52 -42.09
CA ALA A 789 -42.31 -27.89 -41.66
C ALA A 789 -43.09 -28.20 -40.36
N LYS A 790 -43.05 -27.30 -39.38
CA LYS A 790 -43.80 -27.43 -38.12
C LYS A 790 -45.32 -27.47 -38.34
N CYS A 791 -45.85 -26.64 -39.24
CA CYS A 791 -47.26 -26.70 -39.64
C CYS A 791 -47.62 -28.05 -40.28
N GLY A 792 -46.70 -28.61 -41.07
CA GLY A 792 -46.85 -29.95 -41.65
C GLY A 792 -46.93 -31.05 -40.59
N GLU A 793 -46.04 -31.04 -39.61
CA GLU A 793 -46.06 -31.97 -38.46
C GLU A 793 -47.38 -31.89 -37.69
N LEU A 794 -47.81 -30.68 -37.33
CA LEU A 794 -49.09 -30.43 -36.66
C LEU A 794 -50.28 -30.94 -37.48
N SER A 795 -50.21 -30.83 -38.80
CA SER A 795 -51.26 -31.33 -39.70
C SER A 795 -51.35 -32.85 -39.74
N ILE A 796 -50.21 -33.55 -39.68
CA ILE A 796 -50.17 -35.01 -39.55
C ILE A 796 -50.83 -35.44 -38.24
N ILE A 797 -50.49 -34.75 -37.13
CA ILE A 797 -51.06 -35.04 -35.81
C ILE A 797 -52.56 -34.75 -35.78
N ALA A 798 -53.00 -33.65 -36.39
CA ALA A 798 -54.42 -33.32 -36.48
C ALA A 798 -55.25 -34.34 -37.28
N CYS A 799 -54.64 -35.05 -38.24
CA CYS A 799 -55.30 -36.12 -38.99
C CYS A 799 -55.73 -37.31 -38.12
N GLU A 800 -55.14 -37.49 -36.92
CA GLU A 800 -55.55 -38.53 -35.97
C GLU A 800 -57.04 -38.43 -35.60
N HIS A 801 -57.65 -37.23 -35.70
CA HIS A 801 -59.07 -36.97 -35.47
C HIS A 801 -59.88 -36.65 -36.75
N GLY A 802 -59.34 -36.95 -37.93
CA GLY A 802 -60.00 -36.69 -39.21
C GLY A 802 -60.32 -35.21 -39.48
N ILE A 803 -61.38 -34.92 -40.25
CA ILE A 803 -61.75 -33.56 -40.69
C ILE A 803 -61.93 -32.59 -39.51
N THR A 804 -62.48 -33.08 -38.39
CA THR A 804 -62.72 -32.28 -37.17
C THR A 804 -61.45 -31.88 -36.42
N GLY A 805 -60.32 -32.54 -36.70
CA GLY A 805 -59.02 -32.19 -36.13
C GLY A 805 -58.32 -31.05 -36.86
N ILE A 806 -58.54 -30.91 -38.18
CA ILE A 806 -57.89 -29.91 -39.05
C ILE A 806 -58.75 -28.66 -39.21
N PHE A 807 -60.07 -28.84 -39.38
CA PHE A 807 -61.01 -27.74 -39.57
C PHE A 807 -62.01 -27.75 -38.41
N GLY A 808 -61.81 -26.83 -37.47
CA GLY A 808 -62.68 -26.63 -36.31
C GLY A 808 -64.07 -26.07 -36.66
N GLY A 809 -64.87 -26.84 -37.38
CA GLY A 809 -66.34 -26.82 -37.39
C GLY A 809 -67.06 -25.74 -38.20
N THR A 810 -67.50 -26.07 -39.42
CA THR A 810 -68.82 -25.67 -39.96
C THR A 810 -69.29 -26.66 -41.04
N THR A 811 -69.95 -27.75 -40.65
CA THR A 811 -70.90 -28.43 -41.56
C THR A 811 -72.16 -28.81 -40.79
N LYS A 812 -73.07 -27.84 -40.63
CA LYS A 812 -74.50 -28.16 -40.62
C LYS A 812 -74.88 -28.43 -42.07
N GLY A 813 -75.03 -29.70 -42.40
CA GLY A 813 -75.54 -30.14 -43.70
C GLY A 813 -75.89 -31.60 -43.62
N LYS A 814 -77.16 -31.90 -43.31
CA LYS A 814 -77.77 -33.15 -43.73
C LYS A 814 -77.62 -33.22 -45.25
N GLU A 815 -77.07 -34.30 -45.77
CA GLU A 815 -77.72 -35.10 -46.80
C GLU A 815 -76.98 -36.40 -47.04
N SER A 816 -77.76 -37.46 -47.09
CA SER A 816 -77.44 -38.84 -47.42
C SER A 816 -77.00 -38.99 -48.87
N ILE A 817 -75.85 -39.63 -49.11
CA ILE A 817 -75.63 -40.99 -49.62
C ILE A 817 -74.13 -41.18 -49.77
#